data_AF-A0A858U4S5-F1
#
_entry.id   AF-A0A858U4S5-F1
#
_cell.length_a   1.000
_cell.length_b   1.000
_cell.length_c   1.000
_cell.angle_alpha   90.00
_cell.angle_beta   90.00
_cell.angle_gamma   90.00
#
_symmetry.space_group_name_H-M   'P 1'
#
loop_
_entity.id
_entity.type
_entity.pdbx_description
1 polymer ?
#
loop_
_entity_poly.entity_id
_entity_poly.type
_entity_poly.pdbx_seq_one_letter_code
_entity_poly.pdbx_strand_id
1 'polypeptide(L)'
;MGILKKRKNKILLGVFAAVAASAVAVGVGLYILNSHSRNKLVSISSSSVAPNLINKNNLNISDADSSIVDRNLKEINKEQLPPKDNKPNQENNKIPETKPKEEKKPEKKEIIPNVEIEDKKEENKQPDDTTSDDIVDRIIDFNGVKIKIRVKKITRKIEPKYQHLANRDPYINNPLGKLISIEVTDELRQQNEANAQNAFKNKIPKNVLDQLNGYNEIQEKAIIRQNKTYYENLFEKYMLLFDAGDKVKPFLTKHGQEIYDEQIKGYYEKTIKELDAKLKIAEKNFEKHQKKFKGNDDPGFDAYSKEFQRLYDEIQEIKEQKKDAKNHKYIQLIKNLDYTKFKVTSSIQENLSKGFVIDANEPNVFVNENGELDSRAISPLLNDVIARNERDNTQKRIFGIPGHFGRTPNAVEEGSYEGWIKSDETYSPEFQFLNIQTDEGIKIEKLTKDPNSKLDTKIDSGYVVTIDASNPKGYRKTLEIIKELISHNKKITSYRIKNIGLVDKNQQFFEIFKALPEHLPQLELFFESTNTAALLALENKKIDELSIYTSGNSLSESWSLNPYAFRGVAWYNNLDYNVSREYNPNTKITSRVTFESIGFEESDYAPDLKRINDGLKIAYWIRNNEPVFQGSLGPGLDPDNNERNNSYPTGLDLTKVKSLKSLRGLQFKRNETDPENTKRRLRRLGLYNNGKVFSIDVDELNEAQFNILDTNPNLDPPSKIYFSNSFETRRINVTNLKNKQLTPEGRSNLRILLNFSKDNFKKDTKIEINMSDKTLVNDLAGFNITEYNAIELA
;
A
#
# COMPACT_ATOMS: atom_id res chain seq x y z
N MET A 1 0.79 -36.07 -51.18
CA MET A 1 1.56 -36.96 -50.27
C MET A 1 3.00 -37.19 -50.78
N GLY A 2 3.82 -36.13 -50.94
CA GLY A 2 5.14 -36.23 -51.60
C GLY A 2 6.36 -35.75 -50.81
N ILE A 3 6.17 -35.13 -49.63
CA ILE A 3 7.24 -34.37 -48.95
C ILE A 3 8.12 -35.25 -48.02
N LEU A 4 7.67 -36.46 -47.67
CA LEU A 4 8.34 -37.35 -46.69
C LEU A 4 9.32 -38.38 -47.28
N LYS A 5 9.53 -38.41 -48.60
CA LYS A 5 10.37 -39.44 -49.26
C LYS A 5 11.87 -39.07 -49.37
N LYS A 6 12.25 -37.80 -49.19
CA LYS A 6 13.65 -37.37 -49.33
C LYS A 6 14.42 -37.53 -48.00
N ARG A 7 15.58 -38.19 -48.02
CA ARG A 7 16.45 -38.46 -46.86
C ARG A 7 16.76 -37.20 -46.03
N LYS A 8 16.93 -36.05 -46.69
CA LYS A 8 17.15 -34.74 -46.03
C LYS A 8 15.96 -34.27 -45.17
N ASN A 9 14.73 -34.56 -45.58
CA ASN A 9 13.53 -34.16 -44.83
C ASN A 9 13.28 -35.07 -43.61
N LYS A 10 13.70 -36.34 -43.67
CA LYS A 10 13.68 -37.24 -42.51
C LYS A 10 14.69 -36.83 -41.44
N ILE A 11 15.87 -36.35 -41.85
CA ILE A 11 16.89 -35.82 -40.94
C ILE A 11 16.39 -34.53 -40.29
N LEU A 12 15.80 -33.61 -41.07
CA LEU A 12 15.26 -32.36 -40.52
C LEU A 12 14.12 -32.62 -39.53
N LEU A 13 13.21 -33.55 -39.83
CA LEU A 13 12.13 -33.95 -38.91
C LEU A 13 12.68 -34.62 -37.63
N GLY A 14 13.75 -35.41 -37.76
CA GLY A 14 14.45 -36.01 -36.62
C GLY A 14 15.16 -34.99 -35.72
N VAL A 15 15.75 -33.94 -36.31
CA VAL A 15 16.35 -32.83 -35.55
C VAL A 15 15.27 -32.00 -34.85
N PHE A 16 14.16 -31.68 -35.51
CA PHE A 16 13.04 -30.99 -34.86
C PHE A 16 12.37 -31.83 -33.75
N ALA A 17 12.23 -33.14 -33.94
CA ALA A 17 11.72 -34.05 -32.92
C ALA A 17 12.70 -34.18 -31.74
N ALA A 18 14.02 -34.20 -31.99
CA ALA A 18 15.04 -34.24 -30.94
C ALA A 18 15.12 -32.92 -30.15
N VAL A 19 14.97 -31.76 -30.81
CA VAL A 19 14.92 -30.44 -30.16
C VAL A 19 13.63 -30.27 -29.35
N ALA A 20 12.49 -30.74 -29.84
CA ALA A 20 11.23 -30.72 -29.09
C ALA A 20 11.26 -31.68 -27.88
N ALA A 21 11.81 -32.88 -28.03
CA ALA A 21 11.95 -33.84 -26.93
C ALA A 21 12.94 -33.36 -25.86
N SER A 22 14.03 -32.69 -26.25
CA SER A 22 14.98 -32.10 -25.30
C SER A 22 14.43 -30.86 -24.60
N ALA A 23 13.64 -30.01 -25.27
CA ALA A 23 12.96 -28.89 -24.63
C ALA A 23 11.91 -29.33 -23.61
N VAL A 24 11.17 -30.41 -23.87
CA VAL A 24 10.19 -30.99 -22.93
C VAL A 24 10.90 -31.71 -21.78
N ALA A 25 11.98 -32.45 -22.02
CA ALA A 25 12.75 -33.11 -20.96
C ALA A 25 13.46 -32.09 -20.03
N VAL A 26 14.01 -31.00 -20.58
CA VAL A 26 14.60 -29.91 -19.79
C VAL A 26 13.52 -29.10 -19.08
N GLY A 27 12.36 -28.85 -19.71
CA GLY A 27 11.23 -28.16 -19.08
C GLY A 27 10.59 -28.94 -17.94
N VAL A 28 10.37 -30.25 -18.13
CA VAL A 28 9.87 -31.16 -17.08
C VAL A 28 10.93 -31.38 -16.00
N GLY A 29 12.21 -31.46 -16.37
CA GLY A 29 13.31 -31.50 -15.42
C GLY A 29 13.38 -30.24 -14.54
N LEU A 30 13.30 -29.05 -15.13
CA LEU A 30 13.28 -27.77 -14.40
C LEU A 30 12.00 -27.58 -13.57
N TYR A 31 10.85 -28.06 -14.06
CA TYR A 31 9.58 -28.02 -13.33
C TYR A 31 9.57 -29.01 -12.15
N ILE A 32 10.07 -30.23 -12.31
CA ILE A 32 10.19 -31.22 -11.22
C ILE A 32 11.26 -30.76 -10.21
N LEU A 33 12.37 -30.16 -10.65
CA LEU A 33 13.38 -29.58 -9.77
C LEU A 33 12.88 -28.33 -9.00
N ASN A 34 11.86 -27.63 -9.49
CA ASN A 34 11.30 -26.43 -8.84
C ASN A 34 9.92 -26.64 -8.16
N SER A 35 9.22 -27.75 -8.38
CA SER A 35 7.84 -27.96 -7.88
C SER A 35 7.74 -28.61 -6.50
N HIS A 36 8.86 -29.04 -5.89
CA HIS A 36 8.88 -29.39 -4.47
C HIS A 36 9.20 -28.17 -3.61
N SER A 37 8.15 -27.41 -3.35
CA SER A 37 8.07 -26.41 -2.30
C SER A 37 8.17 -27.04 -0.91
N ARG A 38 9.38 -27.13 -0.36
CA ARG A 38 9.65 -26.93 1.08
C ARG A 38 11.03 -26.26 1.21
N ASN A 39 11.02 -25.03 1.71
CA ASN A 39 12.16 -24.16 2.01
C ASN A 39 12.95 -23.62 0.82
N LYS A 40 12.54 -22.46 0.29
CA LYS A 40 13.47 -21.51 -0.37
C LYS A 40 13.30 -20.11 0.20
N LEU A 41 14.21 -19.83 1.13
CA LEU A 41 14.67 -18.52 1.54
C LEU A 41 15.51 -17.95 0.37
N VAL A 42 15.16 -16.76 -0.13
CA VAL A 42 16.04 -15.97 -1.01
C VAL A 42 16.27 -14.64 -0.34
N SER A 43 17.49 -14.46 0.18
CA SER A 43 17.96 -13.22 0.78
C SER A 43 18.32 -12.23 -0.32
N ILE A 44 17.70 -11.05 -0.32
CA ILE A 44 18.22 -9.88 -1.04
C ILE A 44 18.57 -8.83 0.02
N SER A 45 19.67 -9.07 0.75
CA SER A 45 20.54 -8.06 1.35
C SER A 45 21.57 -8.72 2.28
N SER A 46 22.78 -8.98 1.78
CA SER A 46 24.03 -8.71 2.53
C SER A 46 25.24 -9.09 1.68
N SER A 47 26.05 -8.08 1.39
CA SER A 47 27.39 -8.20 0.84
C SER A 47 28.36 -8.67 1.94
N SER A 48 28.36 -9.97 2.27
CA SER A 48 29.49 -10.76 2.84
C SER A 48 29.00 -12.01 3.59
N VAL A 49 28.88 -13.17 2.91
CA VAL A 49 28.77 -14.47 3.61
C VAL A 49 29.53 -15.53 2.82
N ALA A 50 30.59 -16.09 3.41
CA ALA A 50 31.20 -17.34 2.95
C ALA A 50 30.44 -18.51 3.61
N PRO A 51 29.78 -19.40 2.85
CA PRO A 51 29.01 -20.50 3.45
C PRO A 51 29.90 -21.74 3.65
N ASN A 52 30.18 -22.10 4.90
CA ASN A 52 30.60 -23.46 5.28
C ASN A 52 29.36 -24.20 5.81
N LEU A 53 28.64 -24.89 4.92
CA LEU A 53 27.48 -25.72 5.29
C LEU A 53 27.94 -27.18 5.49
N ILE A 54 27.75 -27.72 6.70
CA ILE A 54 27.94 -29.15 7.00
C ILE A 54 26.56 -29.83 6.88
N ASN A 55 26.38 -30.70 5.89
CA ASN A 55 25.15 -31.48 5.73
C ASN A 55 25.34 -32.89 6.33
N LYS A 56 24.88 -33.09 7.57
CA LYS A 56 24.79 -34.43 8.19
C LYS A 56 23.51 -34.55 9.03
N ASN A 57 22.80 -35.68 8.89
CA ASN A 57 21.52 -35.99 9.53
C ASN A 57 21.63 -36.39 11.03
N ASN A 58 22.63 -35.89 11.77
CA ASN A 58 22.91 -36.30 13.15
C ASN A 58 23.03 -35.13 14.14
N LEU A 59 22.43 -33.97 13.83
CA LEU A 59 22.48 -32.76 14.65
C LEU A 59 21.32 -32.66 15.67
N ASN A 60 21.61 -32.18 16.88
CA ASN A 60 20.60 -31.90 17.91
C ASN A 60 19.89 -30.58 17.61
N ILE A 61 18.60 -30.66 17.29
CA ILE A 61 17.75 -29.53 16.91
C ILE A 61 16.79 -29.09 18.04
N SER A 62 16.92 -29.64 19.25
CA SER A 62 16.01 -29.32 20.37
C SER A 62 16.08 -27.86 20.82
N ASP A 63 17.23 -27.21 20.62
CA ASP A 63 17.49 -25.80 20.96
C ASP A 63 17.71 -24.92 19.71
N ALA A 64 17.26 -25.37 18.53
CA ALA A 64 17.37 -24.59 17.29
C ALA A 64 16.32 -23.46 17.28
N ASP A 65 16.74 -22.23 17.57
CA ASP A 65 15.92 -21.04 17.36
C ASP A 65 15.65 -20.86 15.86
N SER A 66 14.43 -20.45 15.49
CA SER A 66 14.09 -20.10 14.11
C SER A 66 14.84 -18.83 13.68
N SER A 67 16.09 -18.98 13.25
CA SER A 67 16.98 -17.94 12.76
C SER A 67 17.68 -18.41 11.48
N ILE A 68 17.97 -17.48 10.58
CA ILE A 68 18.59 -17.72 9.26
C ILE A 68 20.07 -18.11 9.31
N VAL A 69 20.66 -18.29 10.50
CA VAL A 69 22.04 -18.75 10.68
C VAL A 69 22.14 -19.66 11.91
N ASP A 70 22.10 -20.97 11.70
CA ASP A 70 22.39 -21.95 12.77
C ASP A 70 23.91 -22.06 12.95
N ARG A 71 24.45 -21.45 14.01
CA ARG A 71 25.82 -21.71 14.47
C ARG A 71 25.75 -22.46 15.80
N ASN A 72 26.42 -23.61 15.88
CA ASN A 72 26.61 -24.49 17.05
C ASN A 72 25.57 -25.60 17.33
N LEU A 73 25.00 -26.22 16.30
CA LEU A 73 24.27 -27.49 16.52
C LEU A 73 25.26 -28.61 16.90
N LYS A 74 25.05 -29.25 18.06
CA LYS A 74 25.88 -30.38 18.54
C LYS A 74 25.42 -31.69 17.89
N GLU A 75 26.35 -32.55 17.46
CA GLU A 75 26.00 -33.89 16.98
C GLU A 75 25.48 -34.78 18.14
N ILE A 76 24.35 -35.49 17.94
CA ILE A 76 23.81 -36.44 18.92
C ILE A 76 24.55 -37.77 18.76
N ASN A 77 25.25 -38.21 19.82
CA ASN A 77 25.79 -39.57 19.90
C ASN A 77 24.66 -40.55 20.28
N LYS A 78 24.54 -41.67 19.57
CA LYS A 78 23.31 -42.48 19.46
C LYS A 78 23.03 -43.47 20.60
N GLU A 79 23.62 -43.27 21.78
CA GLU A 79 23.44 -44.18 22.92
C GLU A 79 23.12 -43.38 24.18
N GLN A 80 21.83 -43.29 24.52
CA GLN A 80 21.22 -43.24 25.87
C GLN A 80 19.90 -42.45 25.86
N LEU A 81 18.76 -43.13 25.77
CA LEU A 81 17.48 -42.67 26.32
C LEU A 81 16.67 -43.90 26.82
N PRO A 82 16.39 -44.02 28.15
CA PRO A 82 15.35 -44.88 28.71
C PRO A 82 13.95 -44.20 28.67
N PRO A 83 12.85 -44.93 28.98
CA PRO A 83 11.51 -44.67 28.44
C PRO A 83 10.64 -43.63 29.17
N LYS A 84 9.58 -43.22 28.44
CA LYS A 84 8.48 -42.28 28.76
C LYS A 84 7.73 -42.59 30.06
N ASP A 85 7.27 -41.53 30.74
CA ASP A 85 6.14 -41.59 31.67
C ASP A 85 5.11 -40.46 31.45
N ASN A 86 3.84 -40.86 31.59
CA ASN A 86 2.61 -40.10 31.39
C ASN A 86 2.14 -39.40 32.68
N LYS A 87 1.58 -38.19 32.58
CA LYS A 87 0.32 -37.72 33.23
C LYS A 87 0.11 -36.21 33.05
N PRO A 88 -1.07 -35.75 32.57
CA PRO A 88 -1.55 -34.38 32.78
C PRO A 88 -2.49 -34.31 33.98
N ASN A 89 -2.30 -33.31 34.85
CA ASN A 89 -3.19 -32.98 35.96
C ASN A 89 -4.19 -31.90 35.53
N GLN A 90 -5.47 -32.10 35.86
CA GLN A 90 -6.58 -31.17 35.63
C GLN A 90 -6.63 -30.14 36.77
N GLU A 91 -6.95 -28.89 36.45
CA GLU A 91 -7.64 -28.04 37.43
C GLU A 91 -8.61 -27.06 36.75
N ASN A 92 -9.80 -27.04 37.35
CA ASN A 92 -11.03 -26.33 36.99
C ASN A 92 -10.91 -24.83 37.30
N ASN A 93 -11.52 -23.96 36.48
CA ASN A 93 -12.15 -22.75 37.01
C ASN A 93 -13.32 -22.30 36.13
N LYS A 94 -14.50 -22.27 36.76
CA LYS A 94 -15.82 -21.88 36.21
C LYS A 94 -15.96 -20.36 36.17
N ILE A 95 -16.59 -19.85 35.12
CA ILE A 95 -17.05 -18.46 35.00
C ILE A 95 -18.59 -18.45 35.13
N PRO A 96 -19.21 -17.62 36.00
CA PRO A 96 -20.66 -17.55 36.13
C PRO A 96 -21.35 -16.73 35.03
N GLU A 97 -22.48 -17.24 34.56
CA GLU A 97 -23.43 -16.57 33.66
C GLU A 97 -24.18 -15.41 34.35
N THR A 98 -24.29 -14.27 33.67
CA THR A 98 -25.19 -13.17 34.03
C THR A 98 -26.26 -12.95 32.96
N LYS A 99 -27.51 -12.91 33.43
CA LYS A 99 -28.78 -12.83 32.69
C LYS A 99 -28.94 -11.57 31.82
N PRO A 100 -29.67 -11.64 30.69
CA PRO A 100 -30.06 -10.47 29.88
C PRO A 100 -31.21 -9.68 30.54
N LYS A 101 -31.15 -8.35 30.44
CA LYS A 101 -32.14 -7.40 30.95
C LYS A 101 -33.06 -6.94 29.81
N GLU A 102 -34.36 -6.92 30.10
CA GLU A 102 -35.49 -6.69 29.19
C GLU A 102 -35.46 -5.35 28.42
N GLU A 103 -35.82 -5.44 27.13
CA GLU A 103 -36.14 -4.32 26.24
C GLU A 103 -37.55 -3.76 26.53
N LYS A 104 -37.66 -2.43 26.60
CA LYS A 104 -38.95 -1.73 26.60
C LYS A 104 -39.35 -1.33 25.18
N LYS A 105 -40.56 -1.74 24.79
CA LYS A 105 -41.34 -1.29 23.62
C LYS A 105 -41.49 0.24 23.56
N PRO A 106 -41.45 0.86 22.37
CA PRO A 106 -42.02 2.18 22.13
C PRO A 106 -43.48 2.08 21.62
N GLU A 107 -44.36 2.88 22.21
CA GLU A 107 -45.74 3.10 21.78
C GLU A 107 -45.84 4.09 20.60
N LYS A 108 -46.78 3.81 19.69
CA LYS A 108 -47.26 4.68 18.61
C LYS A 108 -48.07 5.86 19.18
N LYS A 109 -47.85 7.07 18.65
CA LYS A 109 -48.93 8.07 18.45
C LYS A 109 -48.79 8.84 17.13
N GLU A 110 -49.97 9.00 16.55
CA GLU A 110 -50.50 9.58 15.32
C GLU A 110 -49.87 10.84 14.68
N ILE A 111 -50.18 10.94 13.37
CA ILE A 111 -49.91 12.01 12.39
C ILE A 111 -51.06 13.05 12.46
N ILE A 112 -50.80 14.35 12.19
CA ILE A 112 -51.31 15.23 11.09
C ILE A 112 -51.17 16.71 11.62
N PRO A 113 -51.09 17.83 10.84
CA PRO A 113 -50.22 18.23 9.71
C PRO A 113 -49.49 19.62 9.90
N ASN A 114 -48.51 19.87 9.04
CA ASN A 114 -48.05 21.15 8.43
C ASN A 114 -48.55 22.52 8.98
N VAL A 115 -47.65 23.35 9.54
CA VAL A 115 -47.67 24.84 9.46
C VAL A 115 -46.23 25.42 9.59
N GLU A 116 -45.91 26.30 8.65
CA GLU A 116 -44.97 27.44 8.57
C GLU A 116 -43.74 27.65 9.47
N ILE A 117 -42.76 28.25 8.79
CA ILE A 117 -41.45 28.76 9.18
C ILE A 117 -41.58 29.94 10.15
N GLU A 118 -40.80 29.94 11.24
CA GLU A 118 -40.29 31.20 11.82
C GLU A 118 -39.00 31.00 12.63
N ASP A 119 -38.11 31.98 12.49
CA ASP A 119 -36.75 32.10 13.01
C ASP A 119 -36.62 32.17 14.54
N LYS A 120 -35.53 31.59 15.08
CA LYS A 120 -34.47 32.30 15.85
C LYS A 120 -33.42 31.36 16.50
N LYS A 121 -32.14 31.66 16.19
CA LYS A 121 -30.95 31.88 17.07
C LYS A 121 -30.63 30.87 18.21
N GLU A 122 -29.39 30.57 18.62
CA GLU A 122 -27.98 30.77 18.25
C GLU A 122 -27.19 29.97 19.31
N GLU A 123 -26.06 29.35 18.94
CA GLU A 123 -24.88 28.90 19.75
C GLU A 123 -24.29 27.67 19.02
N ASN A 124 -23.05 27.61 18.53
CA ASN A 124 -21.81 28.32 18.83
C ASN A 124 -20.92 28.14 17.57
N LYS A 125 -20.64 29.21 16.81
CA LYS A 125 -19.73 29.18 15.65
C LYS A 125 -18.43 29.90 16.00
N GLN A 126 -17.31 29.19 15.82
CA GLN A 126 -16.00 29.81 15.60
C GLN A 126 -16.09 30.85 14.46
N PRO A 127 -15.20 31.86 14.43
CA PRO A 127 -15.31 32.97 13.48
C PRO A 127 -15.11 32.44 12.06
N ASP A 128 -16.19 32.39 11.29
CA ASP A 128 -16.17 32.16 9.84
C ASP A 128 -15.92 33.52 9.20
N ASP A 129 -14.65 33.90 9.09
CA ASP A 129 -14.22 35.01 8.25
C ASP A 129 -14.10 34.49 6.81
N THR A 130 -15.24 34.35 6.14
CA THR A 130 -15.35 34.04 4.71
C THR A 130 -15.88 35.25 3.95
N THR A 131 -14.98 35.93 3.24
CA THR A 131 -15.34 36.85 2.16
C THR A 131 -16.01 36.07 1.01
N SER A 132 -17.05 36.62 0.37
CA SER A 132 -17.79 35.97 -0.72
C SER A 132 -16.96 35.64 -1.96
N ASP A 133 -15.73 36.16 -2.05
CA ASP A 133 -14.85 36.07 -3.22
C ASP A 133 -14.24 34.67 -3.47
N ASP A 134 -14.35 33.76 -2.51
CA ASP A 134 -13.81 32.39 -2.64
C ASP A 134 -14.79 31.40 -3.28
N ILE A 135 -16.05 31.78 -3.47
CA ILE A 135 -17.06 30.91 -4.10
C ILE A 135 -17.13 31.22 -5.58
N VAL A 136 -16.94 30.21 -6.42
CA VAL A 136 -17.04 30.36 -7.88
C VAL A 136 -18.04 29.39 -8.50
N ASP A 137 -18.80 29.91 -9.45
CA ASP A 137 -19.61 29.10 -10.37
C ASP A 137 -18.68 28.45 -11.40
N ARG A 138 -18.87 27.15 -11.64
CA ARG A 138 -18.21 26.42 -12.73
C ARG A 138 -19.26 25.63 -13.52
N ILE A 139 -18.95 25.38 -14.78
CA ILE A 139 -19.69 24.44 -15.62
C ILE A 139 -18.75 23.27 -15.86
N ILE A 140 -19.23 22.06 -15.57
CA ILE A 140 -18.52 20.81 -15.85
C ILE A 140 -19.33 19.96 -16.82
N ASP A 141 -18.66 19.08 -17.54
CA ASP A 141 -19.29 18.10 -18.42
C ASP A 141 -19.35 16.74 -17.72
N PHE A 142 -20.53 16.13 -17.69
CA PHE A 142 -20.74 14.76 -17.23
C PHE A 142 -21.50 14.00 -18.31
N ASN A 143 -20.81 13.13 -19.03
CA ASN A 143 -21.36 12.35 -20.16
C ASN A 143 -22.10 13.22 -21.19
N GLY A 144 -21.61 14.43 -21.48
CA GLY A 144 -22.22 15.38 -22.43
C GLY A 144 -23.25 16.33 -21.81
N VAL A 145 -23.63 16.14 -20.54
CA VAL A 145 -24.52 17.05 -19.82
C VAL A 145 -23.69 18.13 -19.13
N LYS A 146 -24.00 19.39 -19.42
CA LYS A 146 -23.36 20.55 -18.78
C LYS A 146 -24.02 20.83 -17.44
N ILE A 147 -23.27 20.69 -16.36
CA ILE A 147 -23.76 20.86 -15.00
C ILE A 147 -23.17 22.14 -14.42
N LYS A 148 -24.03 23.01 -13.90
CA LYS A 148 -23.61 24.17 -13.12
C LYS A 148 -23.37 23.77 -11.67
N ILE A 149 -22.19 24.10 -11.17
CA ILE A 149 -21.77 23.82 -9.79
C ILE A 149 -21.24 25.08 -9.12
N ARG A 150 -21.36 25.15 -7.79
CA ARG A 150 -20.67 26.13 -6.95
C ARG A 150 -19.61 25.44 -6.13
N VAL A 151 -18.38 25.94 -6.22
CA VAL A 151 -17.24 25.42 -5.48
C VAL A 151 -16.58 26.53 -4.66
N LYS A 152 -16.17 26.20 -3.44
CA LYS A 152 -15.29 27.03 -2.62
C LYS A 152 -13.85 26.76 -3.06
N LYS A 153 -13.16 27.77 -3.57
CA LYS A 153 -11.72 27.69 -3.84
C LYS A 153 -10.98 27.34 -2.55
N ILE A 154 -9.99 26.46 -2.68
CA ILE A 154 -9.14 26.06 -1.58
C ILE A 154 -7.87 26.89 -1.63
N THR A 155 -7.58 27.58 -0.53
CA THR A 155 -6.30 28.25 -0.29
C THR A 155 -5.67 27.63 0.94
N ARG A 156 -4.36 27.41 0.93
CA ARG A 156 -3.62 26.96 2.12
C ARG A 156 -3.19 28.17 2.94
N LYS A 157 -3.68 28.30 4.17
CA LYS A 157 -3.27 29.36 5.11
C LYS A 157 -2.13 28.85 5.99
N ILE A 158 -0.95 29.46 5.86
CA ILE A 158 0.21 29.17 6.72
C ILE A 158 0.39 30.35 7.68
N GLU A 159 0.56 30.06 8.97
CA GLU A 159 0.81 31.09 9.97
C GLU A 159 2.11 31.86 9.64
N PRO A 160 2.16 33.19 9.81
CA PRO A 160 3.33 34.00 9.42
C PRO A 160 4.66 33.50 10.00
N LYS A 161 4.65 33.01 11.24
CA LYS A 161 5.85 32.43 11.90
C LYS A 161 6.39 31.18 11.20
N TYR A 162 5.58 30.45 10.43
CA TYR A 162 5.95 29.23 9.71
C TYR A 162 6.14 29.44 8.20
N GLN A 163 5.95 30.66 7.69
CA GLN A 163 6.07 30.95 6.25
C GLN A 163 7.45 30.56 5.68
N HIS A 164 8.51 30.70 6.48
CA HIS A 164 9.88 30.35 6.09
C HIS A 164 10.16 28.84 5.97
N LEU A 165 9.22 28.01 6.46
CA LEU A 165 9.22 26.54 6.37
C LEU A 165 8.31 26.02 5.25
N ALA A 166 7.50 26.90 4.65
CA ALA A 166 6.59 26.55 3.57
C ALA A 166 7.35 26.21 2.28
N ASN A 167 6.64 25.57 1.36
CA ASN A 167 7.11 25.40 0.00
C ASN A 167 7.28 26.77 -0.68
N ARG A 168 8.31 26.91 -1.51
CA ARG A 168 8.53 28.12 -2.32
C ARG A 168 7.42 28.36 -3.35
N ASP A 169 6.78 27.29 -3.82
CA ASP A 169 5.60 27.32 -4.67
C ASP A 169 4.48 26.57 -3.93
N PRO A 170 3.45 27.26 -3.41
CA PRO A 170 2.39 26.62 -2.65
C PRO A 170 1.73 25.47 -3.43
N TYR A 171 1.79 24.28 -2.84
CA TYR A 171 1.06 23.13 -3.36
C TYR A 171 -0.37 23.15 -2.82
N ILE A 172 -1.34 22.84 -3.68
CA ILE A 172 -2.74 22.61 -3.32
C ILE A 172 -3.08 21.20 -3.76
N ASN A 173 -3.50 20.34 -2.83
CA ASN A 173 -3.83 18.96 -3.12
C ASN A 173 -5.22 18.83 -3.77
N ASN A 174 -6.18 19.68 -3.37
CA ASN A 174 -7.51 19.76 -3.99
C ASN A 174 -7.62 20.94 -4.98
N PRO A 175 -7.34 20.75 -6.29
CA PRO A 175 -7.44 21.83 -7.29
C PRO A 175 -8.86 22.26 -7.65
N LEU A 176 -9.85 21.38 -7.50
CA LEU A 176 -11.22 21.65 -7.93
C LEU A 176 -11.97 22.51 -6.91
N GLY A 177 -11.56 22.43 -5.65
CA GLY A 177 -12.17 23.12 -4.53
C GLY A 177 -13.26 22.28 -3.87
N LYS A 178 -13.84 22.79 -2.78
CA LYS A 178 -14.91 22.08 -2.06
C LYS A 178 -16.25 22.36 -2.72
N LEU A 179 -16.95 21.32 -3.14
CA LEU A 179 -18.31 21.45 -3.66
C LEU A 179 -19.25 22.04 -2.59
N ILE A 180 -19.99 23.08 -2.96
CA ILE A 180 -21.01 23.73 -2.12
C ILE A 180 -22.40 23.30 -2.55
N SER A 181 -22.69 23.38 -3.85
CA SER A 181 -23.98 23.02 -4.40
C SER A 181 -23.88 22.62 -5.87
N ILE A 182 -24.84 21.80 -6.31
CA ILE A 182 -25.03 21.43 -7.71
C ILE A 182 -26.43 21.83 -8.14
N GLU A 183 -26.55 22.35 -9.35
CA GLU A 183 -27.84 22.51 -10.01
C GLU A 183 -28.29 21.15 -10.57
N VAL A 184 -29.22 20.49 -9.87
CA VAL A 184 -29.77 19.20 -10.30
C VAL A 184 -30.93 19.44 -11.28
N THR A 185 -30.59 19.45 -12.57
CA THR A 185 -31.53 19.57 -13.68
C THR A 185 -32.20 18.22 -14.00
N ASP A 186 -33.32 18.25 -14.72
CA ASP A 186 -33.99 17.01 -15.18
C ASP A 186 -33.12 16.22 -16.16
N GLU A 187 -32.33 16.91 -16.98
CA GLU A 187 -31.35 16.29 -17.89
C GLU A 187 -30.29 15.50 -17.10
N LEU A 188 -29.78 16.06 -16.00
CA LEU A 188 -28.84 15.36 -15.13
C LEU A 188 -29.48 14.14 -14.46
N ARG A 189 -30.72 14.26 -13.98
CA ARG A 189 -31.46 13.13 -13.39
C ARG A 189 -31.59 12.00 -14.41
N GLN A 190 -32.07 12.31 -15.61
CA GLN A 190 -32.26 11.33 -16.69
C GLN A 190 -30.95 10.69 -17.11
N GLN A 191 -29.86 11.46 -17.24
CA GLN A 191 -28.55 10.92 -17.58
C GLN A 191 -28.03 9.98 -16.50
N ASN A 192 -28.20 10.32 -15.23
CA ASN A 192 -27.78 9.48 -14.11
C ASN A 192 -28.61 8.18 -14.05
N GLU A 193 -29.92 8.25 -14.34
CA GLU A 193 -30.78 7.07 -14.46
C GLU A 193 -30.35 6.17 -15.62
N ALA A 194 -30.12 6.77 -16.79
CA ALA A 194 -29.65 6.06 -17.97
C ALA A 194 -28.30 5.37 -17.70
N ASN A 195 -27.39 6.02 -16.97
CA ASN A 195 -26.13 5.40 -16.56
C ASN A 195 -26.35 4.17 -15.69
N ALA A 196 -27.21 4.25 -14.66
CA ALA A 196 -27.53 3.11 -13.80
C ALA A 196 -28.19 1.96 -14.59
N GLN A 197 -29.13 2.28 -15.47
CA GLN A 197 -29.79 1.30 -16.34
C GLN A 197 -28.81 0.65 -17.33
N ASN A 198 -27.92 1.43 -17.95
CA ASN A 198 -26.92 0.93 -18.87
C ASN A 198 -25.87 0.06 -18.15
N ALA A 199 -25.38 0.52 -17.01
CA ALA A 199 -24.48 -0.25 -16.15
C ALA A 199 -25.14 -1.57 -15.72
N PHE A 200 -26.45 -1.56 -15.43
CA PHE A 200 -27.21 -2.77 -15.12
C PHE A 200 -27.34 -3.71 -16.32
N LYS A 201 -27.77 -3.19 -17.47
CA LYS A 201 -27.96 -3.97 -18.71
C LYS A 201 -26.65 -4.59 -19.21
N ASN A 202 -25.55 -3.84 -19.14
CA ASN A 202 -24.24 -4.28 -19.64
C ASN A 202 -23.54 -5.31 -18.73
N LYS A 203 -24.10 -5.64 -17.56
CA LYS A 203 -23.53 -6.66 -16.64
C LYS A 203 -23.47 -8.04 -17.26
N ILE A 204 -24.40 -8.35 -18.16
CA ILE A 204 -24.37 -9.59 -18.94
C ILE A 204 -24.09 -9.18 -20.37
N PRO A 205 -22.84 -9.35 -20.84
CA PRO A 205 -22.53 -9.14 -22.25
C PRO A 205 -23.50 -9.93 -23.12
N LYS A 206 -23.98 -9.31 -24.22
CA LYS A 206 -24.99 -9.92 -25.09
C LYS A 206 -24.60 -11.32 -25.56
N ASN A 207 -23.32 -11.54 -25.88
CA ASN A 207 -22.79 -12.85 -26.26
C ASN A 207 -22.90 -13.89 -25.14
N VAL A 208 -22.75 -13.50 -23.87
CA VAL A 208 -22.95 -14.41 -22.73
C VAL A 208 -24.43 -14.76 -22.60
N LEU A 209 -25.33 -13.77 -22.73
CA LEU A 209 -26.77 -14.03 -22.70
C LEU A 209 -27.21 -14.94 -23.85
N ASP A 210 -26.70 -14.70 -25.07
CA ASP A 210 -26.97 -15.53 -26.26
C ASP A 210 -26.45 -16.97 -26.09
N GLN A 211 -25.24 -17.13 -25.52
CA GLN A 211 -24.70 -18.46 -25.17
C GLN A 211 -25.59 -19.18 -24.16
N LEU A 212 -25.98 -18.48 -23.08
CA LEU A 212 -26.85 -19.05 -22.07
C LEU A 212 -28.18 -19.50 -22.70
N ASN A 213 -28.79 -18.70 -23.57
CA ASN A 213 -30.05 -19.05 -24.26
C ASN A 213 -29.97 -20.39 -25.02
N GLY A 214 -28.79 -20.77 -25.51
CA GLY A 214 -28.56 -22.07 -26.17
C GLY A 214 -28.23 -23.24 -25.24
N TYR A 215 -28.02 -22.99 -23.94
CA TYR A 215 -27.59 -24.03 -23.00
C TYR A 215 -28.77 -24.74 -22.33
N ASN A 216 -28.64 -26.06 -22.24
CA ASN A 216 -29.44 -26.89 -21.33
C ASN A 216 -28.87 -26.89 -19.91
N GLU A 217 -29.60 -27.44 -18.95
CA GLU A 217 -29.21 -27.46 -17.53
C GLU A 217 -27.82 -28.09 -17.28
N ILE A 218 -27.44 -29.13 -18.02
CA ILE A 218 -26.12 -29.77 -17.86
C ILE A 218 -25.00 -28.82 -18.28
N GLN A 219 -25.19 -28.13 -19.41
CA GLN A 219 -24.25 -27.14 -19.92
C GLN A 219 -24.14 -25.92 -19.00
N GLU A 220 -25.27 -25.46 -18.45
CA GLU A 220 -25.29 -24.39 -17.46
C GLU A 220 -24.50 -24.75 -16.19
N LYS A 221 -24.73 -25.95 -15.63
CA LYS A 221 -23.95 -26.42 -14.47
C LYS A 221 -22.45 -26.46 -14.76
N ALA A 222 -22.07 -26.97 -15.94
CA ALA A 222 -20.66 -27.06 -16.34
C ALA A 222 -20.01 -25.68 -16.45
N ILE A 223 -20.63 -24.72 -17.14
CA ILE A 223 -20.04 -23.39 -17.36
C ILE A 223 -19.97 -22.58 -16.06
N ILE A 224 -20.96 -22.72 -15.18
CA ILE A 224 -20.98 -22.03 -13.87
C ILE A 224 -19.87 -22.58 -12.98
N ARG A 225 -19.68 -23.90 -12.93
CA ARG A 225 -18.59 -24.51 -12.17
C ARG A 225 -17.22 -24.10 -12.70
N GLN A 226 -17.06 -23.99 -14.02
CA GLN A 226 -15.82 -23.53 -14.64
C GLN A 226 -15.53 -22.05 -14.36
N ASN A 227 -16.57 -21.20 -14.24
CA ASN A 227 -16.46 -19.74 -14.09
C ASN A 227 -17.14 -19.24 -12.80
N LYS A 228 -16.94 -19.97 -11.70
CA LYS A 228 -17.70 -19.79 -10.45
C LYS A 228 -17.76 -18.34 -9.96
N THR A 229 -16.61 -17.67 -9.86
CA THR A 229 -16.53 -16.28 -9.38
C THR A 229 -17.33 -15.30 -10.23
N TYR A 230 -17.30 -15.47 -11.56
CA TYR A 230 -18.05 -14.60 -12.47
C TYR A 230 -19.56 -14.72 -12.25
N TYR A 231 -20.08 -15.96 -12.18
CA TYR A 231 -21.51 -16.20 -12.01
C TYR A 231 -21.99 -15.89 -10.58
N GLU A 232 -21.17 -16.11 -9.55
CA GLU A 232 -21.49 -15.68 -8.18
C GLU A 232 -21.65 -14.16 -8.11
N ASN A 233 -20.69 -13.40 -8.65
CA ASN A 233 -20.78 -11.94 -8.74
C ASN A 233 -21.97 -11.46 -9.61
N LEU A 234 -22.33 -12.23 -10.64
CA LEU A 234 -23.49 -11.92 -11.47
C LEU A 234 -24.79 -12.12 -10.67
N PHE A 235 -24.94 -13.27 -10.02
CA PHE A 235 -26.14 -13.64 -9.28
C PHE A 235 -26.38 -12.74 -8.07
N GLU A 236 -25.34 -12.33 -7.36
CA GLU A 236 -25.45 -11.40 -6.22
C GLU A 236 -26.17 -10.09 -6.58
N LYS A 237 -26.12 -9.66 -7.84
CA LYS A 237 -26.74 -8.43 -8.32
C LYS A 237 -28.25 -8.55 -8.51
N TYR A 238 -28.77 -9.78 -8.64
CA TYR A 238 -30.20 -10.07 -8.79
C TYR A 238 -30.80 -10.81 -7.60
N MET A 239 -29.95 -11.27 -6.69
CA MET A 239 -30.32 -12.17 -5.58
C MET A 239 -31.49 -11.64 -4.76
N LEU A 240 -31.53 -10.35 -4.44
CA LEU A 240 -32.60 -9.75 -3.64
C LEU A 240 -33.96 -9.89 -4.32
N LEU A 241 -34.04 -9.67 -5.64
CA LEU A 241 -35.27 -9.86 -6.40
C LEU A 241 -35.62 -11.35 -6.56
N PHE A 242 -34.63 -12.18 -6.88
CA PHE A 242 -34.85 -13.60 -7.22
C PHE A 242 -35.22 -14.46 -6.02
N ASP A 243 -34.76 -14.09 -4.83
CA ASP A 243 -35.11 -14.76 -3.57
C ASP A 243 -36.36 -14.16 -2.91
N ALA A 244 -36.90 -13.03 -3.40
CA ALA A 244 -38.13 -12.40 -2.90
C ALA A 244 -39.42 -13.08 -3.41
N GLY A 245 -39.38 -14.38 -3.71
CA GLY A 245 -40.52 -15.16 -4.17
C GLY A 245 -41.07 -14.67 -5.52
N ASP A 246 -42.39 -14.44 -5.58
CA ASP A 246 -43.10 -14.12 -6.82
C ASP A 246 -42.92 -12.65 -7.27
N LYS A 247 -42.21 -11.83 -6.48
CA LYS A 247 -41.92 -10.43 -6.82
C LYS A 247 -41.12 -10.27 -8.11
N VAL A 248 -40.39 -11.30 -8.56
CA VAL A 248 -39.67 -11.27 -9.85
C VAL A 248 -40.60 -11.37 -11.07
N LYS A 249 -41.80 -11.97 -10.91
CA LYS A 249 -42.70 -12.30 -12.04
C LYS A 249 -43.11 -11.07 -12.88
N PRO A 250 -43.46 -9.91 -12.30
CA PRO A 250 -43.76 -8.71 -13.08
C PRO A 250 -42.60 -8.23 -13.97
N PHE A 251 -41.35 -8.53 -13.58
CA PHE A 251 -40.12 -8.11 -14.29
C PHE A 251 -39.68 -9.09 -15.39
N LEU A 252 -40.39 -10.20 -15.57
CA LEU A 252 -40.14 -11.13 -16.66
C LEU A 252 -40.78 -10.64 -17.97
N THR A 253 -40.22 -11.09 -19.10
CA THR A 253 -40.86 -11.00 -20.42
C THR A 253 -42.19 -11.76 -20.42
N LYS A 254 -43.04 -11.53 -21.43
CA LYS A 254 -44.32 -12.24 -21.54
C LYS A 254 -44.14 -13.77 -21.51
N HIS A 255 -43.17 -14.28 -22.27
CA HIS A 255 -42.83 -15.71 -22.27
C HIS A 255 -42.35 -16.17 -20.88
N GLY A 256 -41.47 -15.41 -20.24
CA GLY A 256 -41.00 -15.69 -18.89
C GLY A 256 -42.13 -15.80 -17.86
N GLN A 257 -43.13 -14.93 -17.93
CA GLN A 257 -44.31 -14.97 -17.06
C GLN A 257 -45.15 -16.23 -17.26
N GLU A 258 -45.31 -16.67 -18.52
CA GLU A 258 -46.05 -17.89 -18.88
C GLU A 258 -45.39 -19.15 -18.34
N ILE A 259 -44.05 -19.23 -18.38
CA ILE A 259 -43.31 -20.42 -17.93
C ILE A 259 -42.91 -20.38 -16.45
N TYR A 260 -43.11 -19.25 -15.76
CA TYR A 260 -42.57 -19.03 -14.42
C TYR A 260 -43.08 -20.04 -13.40
N ASP A 261 -44.40 -20.22 -13.30
CA ASP A 261 -45.01 -21.03 -12.23
C ASP A 261 -44.64 -22.51 -12.39
N GLU A 262 -44.66 -23.04 -13.62
CA GLU A 262 -44.44 -24.47 -13.87
C GLU A 262 -42.96 -24.82 -14.11
N GLN A 263 -42.28 -24.10 -15.00
CA GLN A 263 -40.98 -24.51 -15.54
C GLN A 263 -39.79 -23.87 -14.80
N ILE A 264 -39.96 -22.71 -14.16
CA ILE A 264 -38.88 -22.04 -13.42
C ILE A 264 -39.04 -22.30 -11.91
N LYS A 265 -40.11 -21.77 -11.30
CA LYS A 265 -40.40 -21.91 -9.87
C LYS A 265 -40.77 -23.35 -9.53
N GLY A 266 -41.75 -23.92 -10.23
CA GLY A 266 -42.23 -25.28 -9.99
C GLY A 266 -41.13 -26.33 -10.15
N TYR A 267 -40.30 -26.23 -11.18
CA TYR A 267 -39.14 -27.09 -11.36
C TYR A 267 -38.14 -26.99 -10.20
N TYR A 268 -37.79 -25.77 -9.79
CA TYR A 268 -36.88 -25.53 -8.67
C TYR A 268 -37.43 -26.10 -7.35
N GLU A 269 -38.68 -25.81 -7.01
CA GLU A 269 -39.32 -26.26 -5.78
C GLU A 269 -39.42 -27.80 -5.73
N LYS A 270 -39.80 -28.43 -6.84
CA LYS A 270 -39.81 -29.89 -6.96
C LYS A 270 -38.42 -30.47 -6.74
N THR A 271 -37.41 -29.92 -7.40
CA THR A 271 -36.01 -30.38 -7.32
C THR A 271 -35.47 -30.24 -5.90
N ILE A 272 -35.69 -29.09 -5.24
CA ILE A 272 -35.26 -28.87 -3.86
C ILE A 272 -35.96 -29.83 -2.90
N LYS A 273 -37.26 -30.07 -3.06
CA LYS A 273 -38.01 -31.03 -2.24
C LYS A 273 -37.44 -32.45 -2.35
N GLU A 274 -37.08 -32.89 -3.56
CA GLU A 274 -36.44 -34.19 -3.79
C GLU A 274 -35.04 -34.26 -3.17
N LEU A 275 -34.24 -33.21 -3.32
CA LEU A 275 -32.89 -33.13 -2.75
C LEU A 275 -32.90 -33.04 -1.22
N ASP A 276 -33.85 -32.33 -0.62
CA ASP A 276 -34.02 -32.26 0.83
C ASP A 276 -34.39 -33.63 1.42
N ALA A 277 -35.23 -34.40 0.73
CA ALA A 277 -35.53 -35.78 1.12
C ALA A 277 -34.28 -36.67 1.06
N LYS A 278 -33.46 -36.55 0.00
CA LYS A 278 -32.19 -37.27 -0.12
C LYS A 278 -31.18 -36.86 0.95
N LEU A 279 -31.03 -35.56 1.20
CA LEU A 279 -30.12 -35.01 2.20
C LEU A 279 -30.46 -35.55 3.60
N LYS A 280 -31.75 -35.55 3.95
CA LYS A 280 -32.23 -36.10 5.22
C LYS A 280 -31.89 -37.60 5.39
N ILE A 281 -31.95 -38.38 4.31
CA ILE A 281 -31.56 -39.79 4.32
C ILE A 281 -30.03 -39.93 4.48
N ALA A 282 -29.25 -39.17 3.71
CA ALA A 282 -27.79 -39.18 3.76
C ALA A 282 -27.25 -38.76 5.15
N GLU A 283 -27.80 -37.68 5.73
CA GLU A 283 -27.46 -37.21 7.09
C GLU A 283 -27.80 -38.26 8.15
N LYS A 284 -28.96 -38.93 8.03
CA LYS A 284 -29.32 -40.02 8.94
C LYS A 284 -28.37 -41.22 8.84
N ASN A 285 -27.92 -41.56 7.63
CA ASN A 285 -26.94 -42.62 7.40
C ASN A 285 -25.57 -42.24 7.98
N PHE A 286 -25.15 -40.99 7.79
CA PHE A 286 -23.92 -40.43 8.35
C PHE A 286 -23.94 -40.41 9.88
N GLU A 287 -25.04 -39.96 10.49
CA GLU A 287 -25.22 -39.97 11.94
C GLU A 287 -25.23 -41.40 12.50
N LYS A 288 -25.87 -42.36 11.80
CA LYS A 288 -25.86 -43.78 12.19
C LYS A 288 -24.44 -44.37 12.13
N HIS A 289 -23.67 -44.02 11.11
CA HIS A 289 -22.28 -44.43 10.97
C HIS A 289 -21.43 -43.82 12.10
N GLN A 290 -21.58 -42.53 12.39
CA GLN A 290 -20.93 -41.88 13.52
C GLN A 290 -21.29 -42.53 14.86
N LYS A 291 -22.56 -42.87 15.12
CA LYS A 291 -22.98 -43.53 16.37
C LYS A 291 -22.49 -44.96 16.52
N LYS A 292 -22.10 -45.63 15.42
CA LYS A 292 -21.55 -46.99 15.44
C LYS A 292 -20.12 -47.03 16.03
N PHE A 293 -19.41 -45.91 16.04
CA PHE A 293 -18.08 -45.76 16.62
C PHE A 293 -18.15 -44.75 17.76
N LYS A 294 -17.61 -45.05 18.94
CA LYS A 294 -17.85 -44.21 20.14
C LYS A 294 -16.94 -42.97 20.17
N GLY A 295 -17.16 -42.04 19.25
CA GLY A 295 -16.46 -40.75 19.18
C GLY A 295 -15.13 -40.80 18.42
N ASN A 296 -14.53 -39.62 18.18
CA ASN A 296 -13.30 -39.45 17.39
C ASN A 296 -12.05 -40.12 18.00
N ASP A 297 -12.15 -40.65 19.23
CA ASP A 297 -11.06 -41.29 19.98
C ASP A 297 -11.15 -42.84 19.96
N ASP A 298 -12.16 -43.40 19.30
CA ASP A 298 -12.28 -44.84 19.08
C ASP A 298 -11.28 -45.29 17.99
N PRO A 299 -10.36 -46.23 18.25
CA PRO A 299 -9.37 -46.68 17.26
C PRO A 299 -9.99 -47.31 15.99
N GLY A 300 -11.31 -47.56 15.98
CA GLY A 300 -12.07 -47.95 14.78
C GLY A 300 -12.74 -46.80 14.01
N PHE A 301 -12.76 -45.57 14.54
CA PHE A 301 -13.27 -44.39 13.82
C PHE A 301 -12.17 -43.79 12.96
N ASP A 302 -12.17 -44.15 11.69
CA ASP A 302 -11.28 -43.54 10.71
C ASP A 302 -12.08 -42.53 9.85
N ALA A 303 -11.85 -41.24 10.08
CA ALA A 303 -12.36 -40.16 9.21
C ALA A 303 -11.82 -40.26 7.78
N TYR A 304 -10.82 -41.12 7.55
CA TYR A 304 -10.28 -41.50 6.24
C TYR A 304 -10.81 -42.85 5.75
N SER A 305 -11.74 -43.50 6.47
CA SER A 305 -12.38 -44.71 5.97
C SER A 305 -13.17 -44.42 4.70
N LYS A 306 -13.12 -45.38 3.76
CA LYS A 306 -13.85 -45.28 2.50
C LYS A 306 -15.35 -45.08 2.70
N GLU A 307 -15.92 -45.60 3.79
CA GLU A 307 -17.35 -45.46 4.09
C GLU A 307 -17.70 -44.07 4.64
N PHE A 308 -16.89 -43.51 5.55
CA PHE A 308 -17.06 -42.14 6.02
C PHE A 308 -16.92 -41.14 4.87
N GLN A 309 -15.86 -41.27 4.07
CA GLN A 309 -15.63 -40.42 2.89
C GLN A 309 -16.81 -40.50 1.92
N ARG A 310 -17.30 -41.71 1.59
CA ARG A 310 -18.46 -41.90 0.73
C ARG A 310 -19.71 -41.17 1.24
N LEU A 311 -20.03 -41.27 2.54
CA LEU A 311 -21.21 -40.63 3.12
C LEU A 311 -21.06 -39.11 3.22
N TYR A 312 -19.86 -38.63 3.56
CA TYR A 312 -19.55 -37.20 3.56
C TYR A 312 -19.65 -36.61 2.15
N ASP A 313 -19.05 -37.28 1.16
CA ASP A 313 -19.09 -36.88 -0.24
C ASP A 313 -20.52 -36.89 -0.79
N GLU A 314 -21.34 -37.88 -0.41
CA GLU A 314 -22.78 -37.93 -0.75
C GLU A 314 -23.53 -36.69 -0.21
N ILE A 315 -23.26 -36.26 1.03
CA ILE A 315 -23.85 -35.04 1.61
C ILE A 315 -23.37 -33.79 0.85
N GLN A 316 -22.07 -33.68 0.57
CA GLN A 316 -21.52 -32.54 -0.16
C GLN A 316 -22.05 -32.47 -1.59
N GLU A 317 -22.19 -33.62 -2.26
CA GLU A 317 -22.75 -33.71 -3.60
C GLU A 317 -24.21 -33.23 -3.62
N ILE A 318 -25.04 -33.64 -2.65
CA ILE A 318 -26.43 -33.17 -2.55
C ILE A 318 -26.47 -31.66 -2.30
N LYS A 319 -25.60 -31.12 -1.45
CA LYS A 319 -25.50 -29.67 -1.21
C LYS A 319 -25.10 -28.92 -2.49
N GLU A 320 -24.16 -29.44 -3.26
CA GLU A 320 -23.77 -28.87 -4.54
C GLU A 320 -24.91 -28.96 -5.57
N GLN A 321 -25.67 -30.07 -5.61
CA GLN A 321 -26.85 -30.21 -6.46
C GLN A 321 -27.95 -29.19 -6.10
N LYS A 322 -28.14 -28.88 -4.81
CA LYS A 322 -29.06 -27.81 -4.38
C LYS A 322 -28.59 -26.43 -4.85
N LYS A 323 -27.29 -26.17 -4.80
CA LYS A 323 -26.68 -24.94 -5.34
C LYS A 323 -26.88 -24.86 -6.85
N ASP A 324 -26.62 -25.94 -7.57
CA ASP A 324 -26.84 -26.04 -9.01
C ASP A 324 -28.31 -25.78 -9.38
N ALA A 325 -29.27 -26.33 -8.63
CA ALA A 325 -30.69 -26.07 -8.85
C ALA A 325 -31.04 -24.58 -8.66
N LYS A 326 -30.47 -23.93 -7.64
CA LYS A 326 -30.65 -22.49 -7.42
C LYS A 326 -30.02 -21.67 -8.56
N ASN A 327 -28.81 -22.03 -8.98
CA ASN A 327 -28.12 -21.39 -10.10
C ASN A 327 -28.89 -21.55 -11.41
N HIS A 328 -29.44 -22.74 -11.67
CA HIS A 328 -30.30 -23.00 -12.82
C HIS A 328 -31.54 -22.09 -12.80
N LYS A 329 -32.28 -22.02 -11.68
CA LYS A 329 -33.39 -21.07 -11.50
C LYS A 329 -32.96 -19.65 -11.85
N TYR A 330 -31.81 -19.20 -11.35
CA TYR A 330 -31.31 -17.85 -11.60
C TYR A 330 -30.98 -17.59 -13.07
N ILE A 331 -30.36 -18.56 -13.76
CA ILE A 331 -30.11 -18.46 -15.20
C ILE A 331 -31.44 -18.38 -15.95
N GLN A 332 -32.42 -19.22 -15.62
CA GLN A 332 -33.74 -19.18 -16.25
C GLN A 332 -34.45 -17.83 -16.04
N LEU A 333 -34.32 -17.24 -14.85
CA LEU A 333 -34.83 -15.89 -14.59
C LEU A 333 -34.10 -14.85 -15.42
N ILE A 334 -32.76 -14.84 -15.42
CA ILE A 334 -31.92 -13.90 -16.19
C ILE A 334 -32.23 -13.92 -17.69
N LYS A 335 -32.40 -15.11 -18.27
CA LYS A 335 -32.77 -15.31 -19.69
C LYS A 335 -34.11 -14.65 -20.04
N ASN A 336 -35.01 -14.59 -19.06
CA ASN A 336 -36.38 -14.16 -19.23
C ASN A 336 -36.69 -12.80 -18.61
N LEU A 337 -35.69 -12.07 -18.11
CA LEU A 337 -35.88 -10.72 -17.59
C LEU A 337 -36.19 -9.72 -18.71
N ASP A 338 -37.16 -8.85 -18.45
CA ASP A 338 -37.38 -7.64 -19.25
C ASP A 338 -36.62 -6.48 -18.61
N TYR A 339 -35.41 -6.23 -19.12
CA TYR A 339 -34.51 -5.19 -18.60
C TYR A 339 -35.09 -3.76 -18.68
N THR A 340 -36.16 -3.54 -19.45
CA THR A 340 -36.81 -2.22 -19.56
C THR A 340 -37.72 -1.89 -18.37
N LYS A 341 -38.04 -2.88 -17.53
CA LYS A 341 -38.96 -2.71 -16.39
C LYS A 341 -38.28 -2.21 -15.11
N PHE A 342 -36.95 -2.18 -15.05
CA PHE A 342 -36.22 -1.76 -13.87
C PHE A 342 -36.07 -0.24 -13.81
N LYS A 343 -36.59 0.35 -12.73
CA LYS A 343 -36.49 1.79 -12.45
C LYS A 343 -35.41 2.05 -11.42
N VAL A 344 -34.84 3.25 -11.43
CA VAL A 344 -33.82 3.64 -10.46
C VAL A 344 -34.47 4.09 -9.15
N THR A 345 -33.85 3.75 -8.03
CA THR A 345 -34.29 4.15 -6.69
C THR A 345 -34.17 5.67 -6.45
N SER A 346 -34.97 6.20 -5.53
CA SER A 346 -34.89 7.62 -5.14
C SER A 346 -33.56 7.97 -4.45
N SER A 347 -32.91 7.02 -3.79
CA SER A 347 -31.61 7.20 -3.14
C SER A 347 -30.52 7.64 -4.12
N ILE A 348 -30.49 7.05 -5.32
CA ILE A 348 -29.58 7.46 -6.40
C ILE A 348 -29.83 8.91 -6.84
N GLN A 349 -31.09 9.36 -6.83
CA GLN A 349 -31.45 10.74 -7.17
C GLN A 349 -31.08 11.73 -6.06
N GLU A 350 -31.28 11.37 -4.80
CA GLU A 350 -30.89 12.20 -3.66
C GLU A 350 -29.38 12.48 -3.63
N ASN A 351 -28.58 11.51 -4.06
CA ASN A 351 -27.12 11.60 -4.13
C ASN A 351 -26.60 12.66 -5.12
N LEU A 352 -27.37 13.00 -6.16
CA LEU A 352 -26.99 14.07 -7.11
C LEU A 352 -26.82 15.42 -6.43
N SER A 353 -27.72 15.74 -5.48
CA SER A 353 -27.65 17.01 -4.72
C SER A 353 -26.40 17.12 -3.86
N LYS A 354 -25.80 15.98 -3.49
CA LYS A 354 -24.57 15.85 -2.72
C LYS A 354 -23.31 15.76 -3.61
N GLY A 355 -23.49 15.73 -4.93
CA GLY A 355 -22.42 15.60 -5.90
C GLY A 355 -21.89 14.21 -6.10
N PHE A 356 -22.75 13.22 -5.92
CA PHE A 356 -22.45 11.85 -6.31
C PHE A 356 -23.30 11.42 -7.50
N VAL A 357 -22.67 10.71 -8.42
CA VAL A 357 -23.24 10.23 -9.68
C VAL A 357 -22.97 8.74 -9.85
N ILE A 358 -23.70 8.11 -10.76
CA ILE A 358 -23.47 6.75 -11.22
C ILE A 358 -22.73 6.84 -12.55
N ASP A 359 -21.55 6.24 -12.62
CA ASP A 359 -20.84 6.07 -13.88
C ASP A 359 -21.56 5.04 -14.77
N ALA A 360 -21.52 5.26 -16.09
CA ALA A 360 -22.19 4.39 -17.06
C ALA A 360 -21.70 2.92 -17.03
N ASN A 361 -20.51 2.68 -16.44
CA ASN A 361 -19.89 1.37 -16.31
C ASN A 361 -19.84 0.87 -14.86
N GLU A 362 -20.59 1.47 -13.93
CA GLU A 362 -20.55 1.13 -12.50
C GLU A 362 -20.84 -0.37 -12.23
N PRO A 363 -19.84 -1.17 -11.83
CA PRO A 363 -20.00 -2.62 -11.71
C PRO A 363 -20.91 -3.04 -10.56
N ASN A 364 -21.17 -2.17 -9.58
CA ASN A 364 -21.88 -2.47 -8.33
C ASN A 364 -23.37 -2.12 -8.32
N VAL A 365 -23.94 -1.72 -9.46
CA VAL A 365 -25.40 -1.61 -9.59
C VAL A 365 -26.08 -2.97 -9.33
N PHE A 366 -27.17 -3.01 -8.58
CA PHE A 366 -27.93 -4.22 -8.29
C PHE A 366 -29.42 -3.92 -8.33
N VAL A 367 -30.25 -4.96 -8.37
CA VAL A 367 -31.70 -4.83 -8.27
C VAL A 367 -32.17 -5.28 -6.88
N ASN A 368 -32.96 -4.44 -6.21
CA ASN A 368 -33.55 -4.73 -4.91
C ASN A 368 -34.77 -5.67 -5.02
N GLU A 369 -35.35 -6.05 -3.89
CA GLU A 369 -36.54 -6.93 -3.84
C GLU A 369 -37.79 -6.36 -4.52
N ASN A 370 -37.85 -5.06 -4.78
CA ASN A 370 -38.97 -4.38 -5.43
C ASN A 370 -38.73 -4.19 -6.94
N GLY A 371 -37.61 -4.65 -7.47
CA GLY A 371 -37.25 -4.48 -8.88
C GLY A 371 -36.76 -3.07 -9.22
N GLU A 372 -36.21 -2.37 -8.24
CA GLU A 372 -35.58 -1.06 -8.42
C GLU A 372 -34.06 -1.20 -8.42
N LEU A 373 -33.38 -0.41 -9.25
CA LEU A 373 -31.94 -0.36 -9.38
C LEU A 373 -31.35 0.55 -8.30
N ASP A 374 -30.37 0.03 -7.58
CA ASP A 374 -29.55 0.78 -6.63
C ASP A 374 -28.07 0.44 -6.88
N SER A 375 -27.14 1.13 -6.23
CA SER A 375 -25.71 0.86 -6.35
C SER A 375 -25.01 0.87 -5.00
N ARG A 376 -24.14 -0.11 -4.79
CA ARG A 376 -23.27 -0.14 -3.60
C ARG A 376 -22.09 0.84 -3.70
N ALA A 377 -21.88 1.43 -4.86
CA ALA A 377 -20.84 2.42 -5.12
C ALA A 377 -21.41 3.60 -5.91
N ILE A 378 -20.97 4.79 -5.53
CA ILE A 378 -21.29 6.06 -6.19
C ILE A 378 -19.98 6.82 -6.37
N SER A 379 -19.86 7.54 -7.48
CA SER A 379 -18.67 8.30 -7.82
C SER A 379 -18.88 9.78 -7.48
N PRO A 380 -17.87 10.49 -6.94
CA PRO A 380 -17.97 11.93 -6.82
C PRO A 380 -17.95 12.55 -8.21
N LEU A 381 -18.84 13.50 -8.46
CA LEU A 381 -18.91 14.27 -9.70
C LEU A 381 -17.60 15.05 -9.94
N LEU A 382 -16.96 15.49 -8.85
CA LEU A 382 -15.63 16.08 -8.86
C LEU A 382 -14.63 15.06 -8.29
N ASN A 383 -13.81 14.47 -9.16
CA ASN A 383 -12.74 13.58 -8.72
C ASN A 383 -11.44 14.37 -8.53
N ASP A 384 -11.19 14.80 -7.29
CA ASP A 384 -10.02 15.61 -6.93
C ASP A 384 -8.70 14.91 -7.21
N VAL A 385 -8.64 13.57 -7.06
CA VAL A 385 -7.42 12.80 -7.31
C VAL A 385 -7.08 12.80 -8.79
N ILE A 386 -8.06 12.53 -9.66
CA ILE A 386 -7.88 12.55 -11.11
C ILE A 386 -7.47 13.95 -11.56
N ALA A 387 -8.21 14.97 -11.15
CA ALA A 387 -7.93 16.35 -11.53
C ALA A 387 -6.57 16.85 -11.02
N ARG A 388 -6.18 16.49 -9.79
CA ARG A 388 -4.84 16.78 -9.25
C ARG A 388 -3.76 16.12 -10.07
N ASN A 389 -3.91 14.83 -10.38
CA ASN A 389 -2.91 14.10 -11.14
C ASN A 389 -2.78 14.63 -12.57
N GLU A 390 -3.89 14.95 -13.25
CA GLU A 390 -3.90 15.59 -14.57
C GLU A 390 -3.21 16.95 -14.54
N ARG A 391 -3.56 17.80 -13.57
CA ARG A 391 -2.89 19.09 -13.36
C ARG A 391 -1.40 18.91 -13.12
N ASP A 392 -1.01 17.98 -12.26
CA ASP A 392 0.39 17.78 -11.91
C ASP A 392 1.19 17.27 -13.13
N ASN A 393 0.63 16.36 -13.93
CA ASN A 393 1.23 15.89 -15.17
C ASN A 393 1.35 16.95 -16.27
N THR A 394 0.37 17.85 -16.38
CA THR A 394 0.35 18.85 -17.46
C THR A 394 1.03 20.17 -17.06
N GLN A 395 0.86 20.61 -15.81
CA GLN A 395 1.25 21.93 -15.32
C GLN A 395 2.37 21.92 -14.28
N LYS A 396 2.67 20.82 -13.59
CA LYS A 396 3.80 20.78 -12.63
C LYS A 396 5.03 20.14 -13.24
N ARG A 397 4.88 19.01 -13.94
CA ARG A 397 5.93 18.34 -14.71
C ARG A 397 6.58 19.28 -15.74
N ILE A 398 7.89 19.17 -15.91
CA ILE A 398 8.63 19.99 -16.89
C ILE A 398 8.38 19.49 -18.31
N PHE A 399 8.54 18.19 -18.53
CA PHE A 399 8.14 17.53 -19.76
C PHE A 399 6.72 16.98 -19.58
N GLY A 400 5.71 17.85 -19.73
CA GLY A 400 4.31 17.52 -19.45
C GLY A 400 3.78 16.34 -20.29
N ILE A 401 2.87 15.55 -19.71
CA ILE A 401 2.25 14.37 -20.35
C ILE A 401 0.71 14.44 -20.23
N PRO A 402 -0.07 13.74 -21.10
CA PRO A 402 -1.53 13.76 -21.02
C PRO A 402 -2.06 12.86 -19.89
N GLY A 403 -3.27 13.17 -19.43
CA GLY A 403 -4.03 12.32 -18.51
C GLY A 403 -3.51 12.30 -17.07
N HIS A 404 -4.15 11.47 -16.23
CA HIS A 404 -3.88 11.38 -14.79
C HIS A 404 -2.95 10.22 -14.40
N PHE A 405 -2.51 9.41 -15.36
CA PHE A 405 -1.59 8.31 -15.10
C PHE A 405 -0.14 8.78 -15.15
N GLY A 406 0.70 8.27 -14.26
CA GLY A 406 2.14 8.46 -14.34
C GLY A 406 2.78 7.70 -15.50
N ARG A 407 4.09 7.88 -15.67
CA ARG A 407 4.88 7.13 -16.65
C ARG A 407 5.02 5.67 -16.23
N THR A 408 4.97 4.77 -17.21
CA THR A 408 5.25 3.33 -17.03
C THR A 408 6.70 3.10 -16.59
N PRO A 409 7.05 1.94 -15.99
CA PRO A 409 8.42 1.65 -15.55
C PRO A 409 9.47 1.88 -16.64
N ASN A 410 9.19 1.40 -17.85
CA ASN A 410 10.11 1.52 -18.98
C ASN A 410 10.26 2.99 -19.42
N ALA A 411 9.16 3.75 -19.46
CA ALA A 411 9.21 5.17 -19.80
C ALA A 411 10.02 5.98 -18.77
N VAL A 412 9.90 5.66 -17.47
CA VAL A 412 10.73 6.27 -16.41
C VAL A 412 12.20 5.92 -16.61
N GLU A 413 12.52 4.65 -16.83
CA GLU A 413 13.89 4.16 -16.98
C GLU A 413 14.60 4.78 -18.20
N GLU A 414 13.89 4.88 -19.32
CA GLU A 414 14.39 5.45 -20.57
C GLU A 414 14.37 6.98 -20.60
N GLY A 415 13.59 7.62 -19.72
CA GLY A 415 13.37 9.08 -19.75
C GLY A 415 12.50 9.49 -20.94
N SER A 416 11.54 8.65 -21.28
CA SER A 416 10.59 8.87 -22.36
C SER A 416 9.32 9.52 -21.78
N TYR A 417 8.75 10.46 -22.52
CA TYR A 417 7.55 11.22 -22.13
C TYR A 417 6.56 11.18 -23.28
N GLU A 418 5.30 10.86 -22.99
CA GLU A 418 4.25 10.84 -24.01
C GLU A 418 4.05 12.25 -24.59
N GLY A 419 4.01 12.35 -25.92
CA GLY A 419 3.95 13.64 -26.63
C GLY A 419 5.32 14.32 -26.84
N TRP A 420 6.44 13.62 -26.60
CA TRP A 420 7.80 14.12 -26.80
C TRP A 420 8.64 13.19 -27.67
N ILE A 421 9.42 13.79 -28.56
CA ILE A 421 10.40 13.13 -29.42
C ILE A 421 11.78 13.31 -28.80
N LYS A 422 12.53 12.21 -28.69
CA LYS A 422 13.87 12.18 -28.07
C LYS A 422 14.95 11.92 -29.13
N SER A 423 15.94 12.80 -29.24
CA SER A 423 17.15 12.62 -30.07
C SER A 423 18.41 12.55 -29.20
N ASP A 424 19.41 11.80 -29.67
CA ASP A 424 20.73 11.74 -29.04
C ASP A 424 21.62 12.86 -29.60
N GLU A 425 22.13 13.72 -28.72
CA GLU A 425 22.97 14.88 -29.04
C GLU A 425 24.37 14.76 -28.42
N THR A 426 24.72 13.59 -27.87
CA THR A 426 25.96 13.36 -27.11
C THR A 426 27.22 13.77 -27.88
N TYR A 427 27.25 13.52 -29.18
CA TYR A 427 28.38 13.84 -30.07
C TYR A 427 28.11 15.00 -31.03
N SER A 428 27.05 15.77 -30.78
CA SER A 428 26.77 16.96 -31.59
C SER A 428 27.86 18.03 -31.39
N PRO A 429 28.11 18.90 -32.38
CA PRO A 429 29.05 20.02 -32.24
C PRO A 429 28.76 20.91 -31.02
N GLU A 430 27.51 20.93 -30.55
CA GLU A 430 27.10 21.72 -29.39
C GLU A 430 27.74 21.25 -28.08
N PHE A 431 28.03 19.95 -27.95
CA PHE A 431 28.54 19.32 -26.72
C PHE A 431 29.94 18.73 -26.85
N GLN A 432 30.62 18.95 -27.99
CA GLN A 432 31.95 18.42 -28.26
C GLN A 432 32.99 18.85 -27.22
N PHE A 433 32.82 20.02 -26.59
CA PHE A 433 33.71 20.55 -25.56
C PHE A 433 33.79 19.66 -24.29
N LEU A 434 32.79 18.82 -24.04
CA LEU A 434 32.77 17.89 -22.90
C LEU A 434 33.65 16.64 -23.12
N ASN A 435 34.12 16.43 -24.35
CA ASN A 435 34.99 15.32 -24.75
C ASN A 435 34.48 13.94 -24.26
N ILE A 436 33.16 13.70 -24.36
CA ILE A 436 32.51 12.48 -23.87
C ILE A 436 32.95 11.29 -24.75
N GLN A 437 33.30 10.16 -24.12
CA GLN A 437 33.62 8.91 -24.80
C GLN A 437 32.46 7.91 -24.69
N THR A 438 32.36 6.99 -25.65
CA THR A 438 31.25 6.01 -25.76
C THR A 438 31.13 5.06 -24.57
N ASP A 439 32.20 4.86 -23.81
CA ASP A 439 32.25 3.94 -22.66
C ASP A 439 32.16 4.64 -21.31
N GLU A 440 31.88 5.96 -21.27
CA GLU A 440 31.80 6.72 -20.03
C GLU A 440 30.41 6.67 -19.38
N GLY A 441 29.40 6.08 -20.02
CA GLY A 441 28.05 5.99 -19.43
C GLY A 441 27.37 7.35 -19.24
N ILE A 442 27.72 8.32 -20.08
CA ILE A 442 27.13 9.66 -20.12
C ILE A 442 26.42 9.83 -21.46
N LYS A 443 25.23 10.40 -21.41
CA LYS A 443 24.42 10.68 -22.61
C LYS A 443 23.81 12.07 -22.51
N ILE A 444 23.76 12.78 -23.63
CA ILE A 444 23.03 14.03 -23.76
C ILE A 444 21.92 13.83 -24.79
N GLU A 445 20.69 14.03 -24.37
CA GLU A 445 19.50 13.85 -25.21
C GLU A 445 18.76 15.17 -25.32
N LYS A 446 18.13 15.41 -26.46
CA LYS A 446 17.20 16.53 -26.62
C LYS A 446 15.79 15.98 -26.72
N LEU A 447 14.90 16.49 -25.89
CA LEU A 447 13.48 16.26 -26.02
C LEU A 447 12.86 17.46 -26.72
N THR A 448 12.04 17.19 -27.74
CA THR A 448 11.26 18.20 -28.46
C THR A 448 9.81 17.73 -28.48
N LYS A 449 8.89 18.62 -28.14
CA LYS A 449 7.46 18.33 -28.15
C LYS A 449 7.04 17.86 -29.55
N ASP A 450 6.26 16.79 -29.60
CA ASP A 450 5.69 16.30 -30.85
C ASP A 450 4.78 17.40 -31.45
N PRO A 451 4.98 17.82 -32.70
CA PRO A 451 4.13 18.82 -33.37
C PRO A 451 2.64 18.46 -33.40
N ASN A 452 2.30 17.17 -33.28
CA ASN A 452 0.90 16.69 -33.22
C ASN A 452 0.33 16.69 -31.80
N SER A 453 1.16 16.90 -30.78
CA SER A 453 0.73 16.97 -29.39
C SER A 453 -0.02 18.28 -29.12
N LYS A 454 -1.24 18.14 -28.60
CA LYS A 454 -2.09 19.27 -28.15
C LYS A 454 -1.87 19.64 -26.69
N LEU A 455 -0.85 19.07 -26.04
CA LEU A 455 -0.55 19.35 -24.64
C LEU A 455 -0.16 20.81 -24.47
N ASP A 456 -0.67 21.46 -23.43
CA ASP A 456 -0.11 22.72 -22.97
C ASP A 456 1.08 22.41 -22.06
N THR A 457 2.29 22.81 -22.46
CA THR A 457 3.54 22.45 -21.79
C THR A 457 4.36 23.71 -21.52
N LYS A 458 5.10 23.72 -20.40
CA LYS A 458 5.94 24.87 -20.00
C LYS A 458 7.06 25.19 -21.00
N ILE A 459 7.51 24.18 -21.72
CA ILE A 459 8.58 24.25 -22.71
C ILE A 459 8.16 23.45 -23.94
N ASP A 460 8.80 23.71 -25.07
CA ASP A 460 8.63 22.91 -26.31
C ASP A 460 9.89 22.11 -26.65
N SER A 461 11.02 22.39 -25.99
CA SER A 461 12.22 21.56 -26.08
C SER A 461 13.13 21.73 -24.85
N GLY A 462 14.00 20.76 -24.61
CA GLY A 462 14.97 20.79 -23.52
C GLY A 462 16.07 19.74 -23.64
N TYR A 463 17.24 20.04 -23.09
CA TYR A 463 18.37 19.09 -23.02
C TYR A 463 18.34 18.30 -21.72
N VAL A 464 18.66 17.02 -21.82
CA VAL A 464 18.69 16.06 -20.72
C VAL A 464 20.07 15.43 -20.67
N VAL A 465 20.76 15.60 -19.55
CA VAL A 465 22.05 14.96 -19.28
C VAL A 465 21.80 13.73 -18.41
N THR A 466 22.05 12.55 -18.96
CA THR A 466 21.94 11.27 -18.25
C THR A 466 23.33 10.75 -17.90
N ILE A 467 23.52 10.36 -16.64
CA ILE A 467 24.77 9.84 -16.11
C ILE A 467 24.49 8.52 -15.40
N ASP A 468 25.20 7.46 -15.78
CA ASP A 468 25.17 6.18 -15.07
C ASP A 468 26.24 6.13 -13.98
N ALA A 469 25.82 6.26 -12.72
CA ALA A 469 26.72 6.22 -11.56
C ALA A 469 27.43 4.87 -11.35
N SER A 470 26.91 3.80 -11.95
CA SER A 470 27.56 2.48 -11.89
C SER A 470 28.77 2.40 -12.82
N ASN A 471 28.90 3.33 -13.78
CA ASN A 471 30.08 3.45 -14.64
C ASN A 471 31.20 4.24 -13.92
N PRO A 472 32.35 3.62 -13.58
CA PRO A 472 33.40 4.31 -12.81
C PRO A 472 34.08 5.46 -13.57
N LYS A 473 34.07 5.46 -14.91
CA LYS A 473 34.61 6.57 -15.71
C LYS A 473 33.65 7.76 -15.68
N GLY A 474 32.37 7.52 -15.98
CA GLY A 474 31.33 8.54 -15.94
C GLY A 474 31.17 9.18 -14.57
N TYR A 475 31.12 8.36 -13.52
CA TYR A 475 31.02 8.84 -12.14
C TYR A 475 32.15 9.82 -11.78
N ARG A 476 33.40 9.49 -12.14
CA ARG A 476 34.55 10.38 -11.87
C ARG A 476 34.49 11.69 -12.67
N LYS A 477 33.96 11.65 -13.89
CA LYS A 477 33.84 12.81 -14.79
C LYS A 477 32.59 13.66 -14.52
N THR A 478 31.63 13.15 -13.75
CA THR A 478 30.32 13.79 -13.49
C THR A 478 30.46 15.22 -12.97
N LEU A 479 31.31 15.42 -11.96
CA LEU A 479 31.50 16.74 -11.34
C LEU A 479 32.11 17.75 -12.33
N GLU A 480 33.05 17.30 -13.15
CA GLU A 480 33.69 18.10 -14.19
C GLU A 480 32.68 18.51 -15.26
N ILE A 481 31.92 17.56 -15.80
CA ILE A 481 30.89 17.84 -16.81
C ILE A 481 29.85 18.85 -16.33
N ILE A 482 29.36 18.70 -15.09
CA ILE A 482 28.41 19.67 -14.52
C ILE A 482 29.03 21.07 -14.48
N LYS A 483 30.28 21.19 -14.03
CA LYS A 483 31.00 22.46 -13.98
C LYS A 483 31.26 23.05 -15.37
N GLU A 484 31.60 22.22 -16.34
CA GLU A 484 31.84 22.65 -17.73
C GLU A 484 30.56 23.11 -18.42
N LEU A 485 29.45 22.39 -18.23
CA LEU A 485 28.13 22.82 -18.71
C LEU A 485 27.76 24.19 -18.16
N ILE A 486 28.00 24.42 -16.86
CA ILE A 486 27.77 25.70 -16.20
C ILE A 486 28.71 26.79 -16.76
N SER A 487 30.01 26.52 -16.88
CA SER A 487 30.99 27.51 -17.35
C SER A 487 30.77 27.92 -18.81
N HIS A 488 30.23 27.02 -19.64
CA HIS A 488 29.86 27.28 -21.03
C HIS A 488 28.44 27.83 -21.18
N ASN A 489 27.75 28.18 -20.08
CA ASN A 489 26.38 28.70 -20.07
C ASN A 489 25.38 27.80 -20.81
N LYS A 490 25.58 26.48 -20.79
CA LYS A 490 24.65 25.52 -21.40
C LYS A 490 23.42 25.36 -20.52
N LYS A 491 22.26 25.62 -21.10
CA LYS A 491 20.96 25.42 -20.44
C LYS A 491 20.59 23.95 -20.51
N ILE A 492 20.76 23.26 -19.39
CA ILE A 492 20.27 21.89 -19.21
C ILE A 492 18.93 21.91 -18.50
N THR A 493 17.95 21.23 -19.09
CA THR A 493 16.59 21.16 -18.57
C THR A 493 16.47 20.08 -17.50
N SER A 494 17.11 18.94 -17.71
CA SER A 494 17.06 17.81 -16.76
C SER A 494 18.42 17.18 -16.55
N TYR A 495 18.75 16.89 -15.30
CA TYR A 495 19.84 15.99 -14.93
C TYR A 495 19.24 14.68 -14.44
N ARG A 496 19.64 13.57 -15.06
CA ARG A 496 19.21 12.21 -14.71
C ARG A 496 20.42 11.42 -14.23
N ILE A 497 20.48 11.11 -12.95
CA ILE A 497 21.61 10.37 -12.37
C ILE A 497 21.12 8.97 -11.98
N LYS A 498 21.54 7.97 -12.76
CA LYS A 498 21.09 6.60 -12.66
C LYS A 498 21.98 5.75 -11.76
N ASN A 499 21.42 4.68 -11.19
CA ASN A 499 22.16 3.63 -10.47
C ASN A 499 22.99 4.13 -9.26
N ILE A 500 22.51 5.17 -8.56
CA ILE A 500 23.16 5.72 -7.37
C ILE A 500 23.22 4.66 -6.28
N GLY A 501 24.44 4.32 -5.86
CA GLY A 501 24.65 3.34 -4.80
C GLY A 501 24.56 1.88 -5.23
N LEU A 502 24.47 1.59 -6.54
CA LEU A 502 24.42 0.22 -7.06
C LEU A 502 25.75 -0.53 -6.83
N VAL A 503 26.87 0.13 -7.10
CA VAL A 503 28.22 -0.45 -6.94
C VAL A 503 28.72 -0.30 -5.50
N ASP A 504 28.50 0.87 -4.89
CA ASP A 504 28.83 1.16 -3.50
C ASP A 504 27.72 1.98 -2.86
N LYS A 505 27.03 1.42 -1.85
CA LYS A 505 25.97 2.10 -1.09
C LYS A 505 26.41 3.41 -0.41
N ASN A 506 27.72 3.63 -0.27
CA ASN A 506 28.34 4.82 0.32
C ASN A 506 29.03 5.71 -0.73
N GLN A 507 28.72 5.51 -2.02
CA GLN A 507 29.21 6.35 -3.09
C GLN A 507 28.89 7.84 -2.81
N GLN A 508 29.89 8.70 -3.00
CA GLN A 508 29.87 10.08 -2.51
C GLN A 508 29.22 11.03 -3.52
N PHE A 509 27.94 11.36 -3.32
CA PHE A 509 27.20 12.28 -4.19
C PHE A 509 27.08 13.71 -3.67
N PHE A 510 27.47 13.98 -2.42
CA PHE A 510 27.23 15.28 -1.79
C PHE A 510 27.83 16.44 -2.60
N GLU A 511 29.11 16.34 -3.00
CA GLU A 511 29.77 17.37 -3.80
C GLU A 511 29.24 17.46 -5.24
N ILE A 512 28.78 16.35 -5.82
CA ILE A 512 28.13 16.33 -7.14
C ILE A 512 26.82 17.11 -7.10
N PHE A 513 25.95 16.79 -6.14
CA PHE A 513 24.65 17.46 -5.99
C PHE A 513 24.82 18.93 -5.62
N LYS A 514 25.83 19.27 -4.80
CA LYS A 514 26.17 20.65 -4.48
C LYS A 514 26.62 21.45 -5.70
N ALA A 515 27.32 20.81 -6.65
CA ALA A 515 27.80 21.44 -7.87
C ALA A 515 26.72 21.64 -8.95
N LEU A 516 25.55 21.00 -8.84
CA LEU A 516 24.43 21.24 -9.74
C LEU A 516 24.05 22.75 -9.78
N PRO A 517 23.49 23.24 -10.90
CA PRO A 517 23.02 24.63 -11.01
C PRO A 517 22.10 25.05 -9.86
N GLU A 518 22.09 26.36 -9.52
CA GLU A 518 21.20 26.88 -8.46
C GLU A 518 19.72 26.64 -8.80
N HIS A 519 19.33 26.85 -10.06
CA HIS A 519 17.99 26.56 -10.57
C HIS A 519 18.02 25.35 -11.49
N LEU A 520 17.16 24.39 -11.19
CA LEU A 520 17.02 23.13 -11.90
C LEU A 520 15.54 22.99 -12.31
N PRO A 521 15.21 23.00 -13.61
CA PRO A 521 13.85 22.68 -14.03
C PRO A 521 13.50 21.26 -13.57
N GLN A 522 14.33 20.26 -13.89
CA GLN A 522 14.10 18.88 -13.48
C GLN A 522 15.36 18.21 -12.95
N LEU A 523 15.21 17.41 -11.90
CA LEU A 523 16.23 16.50 -11.38
C LEU A 523 15.63 15.11 -11.15
N GLU A 524 16.16 14.09 -11.83
CA GLU A 524 15.78 12.69 -11.60
C GLU A 524 16.95 11.90 -11.00
N LEU A 525 16.73 11.30 -9.84
CA LEU A 525 17.74 10.52 -9.11
C LEU A 525 17.26 9.09 -8.96
N PHE A 526 18.02 8.12 -9.46
CA PHE A 526 17.67 6.70 -9.37
C PHE A 526 18.59 6.02 -8.37
N PHE A 527 18.06 5.78 -7.17
CA PHE A 527 18.77 5.13 -6.08
C PHE A 527 18.57 3.62 -6.10
N GLU A 528 19.67 2.89 -5.98
CA GLU A 528 19.69 1.43 -5.81
C GLU A 528 20.09 1.05 -4.37
N SER A 529 20.23 2.05 -3.49
CA SER A 529 20.39 1.90 -2.04
C SER A 529 19.54 2.94 -1.30
N THR A 530 19.16 2.66 -0.05
CA THR A 530 18.36 3.59 0.77
C THR A 530 19.18 4.71 1.42
N ASN A 531 20.45 4.88 1.05
CA ASN A 531 21.30 5.93 1.58
C ASN A 531 21.02 7.27 0.87
N THR A 532 20.15 8.08 1.48
CA THR A 532 19.71 9.37 0.96
C THR A 532 20.50 10.57 1.49
N ALA A 533 21.60 10.36 2.24
CA ALA A 533 22.30 11.43 2.95
C ALA A 533 22.77 12.58 2.03
N ALA A 534 23.21 12.24 0.82
CA ALA A 534 23.67 13.21 -0.16
C ALA A 534 22.58 14.22 -0.58
N LEU A 535 21.29 13.88 -0.45
CA LEU A 535 20.19 14.78 -0.83
C LEU A 535 20.21 16.10 -0.03
N LEU A 536 20.81 16.15 1.16
CA LEU A 536 20.92 17.38 1.93
C LEU A 536 21.68 18.48 1.17
N ALA A 537 22.58 18.12 0.24
CA ALA A 537 23.25 19.09 -0.64
C ALA A 537 22.29 19.89 -1.54
N LEU A 538 21.04 19.44 -1.68
CA LEU A 538 19.99 20.10 -2.47
C LEU A 538 19.26 21.21 -1.70
N GLU A 539 19.48 21.39 -0.38
CA GLU A 539 18.72 22.32 0.46
C GLU A 539 18.62 23.74 -0.12
N ASN A 540 19.72 24.23 -0.71
CA ASN A 540 19.84 25.57 -1.26
C ASN A 540 19.55 25.64 -2.77
N LYS A 541 19.07 24.56 -3.39
CA LYS A 541 18.75 24.50 -4.82
C LYS A 541 17.26 24.79 -5.04
N LYS A 542 16.95 25.48 -6.13
CA LYS A 542 15.60 25.74 -6.61
C LYS A 542 15.25 24.69 -7.66
N ILE A 543 14.50 23.66 -7.29
CA ILE A 543 14.17 22.52 -8.17
C ILE A 543 12.68 22.55 -8.51
N ASP A 544 12.31 22.71 -9.78
CA ASP A 544 10.89 22.82 -10.17
C ASP A 544 10.19 21.45 -10.12
N GLU A 545 10.85 20.40 -10.63
CA GLU A 545 10.45 18.99 -10.51
C GLU A 545 11.61 18.14 -9.96
N LEU A 546 11.39 17.50 -8.82
CA LEU A 546 12.29 16.47 -8.28
C LEU A 546 11.64 15.10 -8.36
N SER A 547 12.37 14.14 -8.90
CA SER A 547 11.95 12.73 -8.95
C SER A 547 13.02 11.85 -8.30
N ILE A 548 12.60 11.00 -7.38
CA ILE A 548 13.47 10.00 -6.74
C ILE A 548 12.89 8.63 -7.03
N TYR A 549 13.64 7.84 -7.80
CA TYR A 549 13.28 6.51 -8.26
C TYR A 549 14.12 5.44 -7.59
N THR A 550 13.59 4.24 -7.56
CA THR A 550 14.35 3.04 -7.28
C THR A 550 13.81 1.89 -8.12
N SER A 551 14.67 0.91 -8.38
CA SER A 551 14.24 -0.36 -8.95
C SER A 551 14.09 -1.47 -7.91
N GLY A 552 14.51 -1.19 -6.67
CA GLY A 552 14.30 -2.05 -5.51
C GLY A 552 12.92 -1.82 -4.90
N ASN A 553 12.79 -2.14 -3.60
CA ASN A 553 11.53 -1.93 -2.89
C ASN A 553 11.30 -0.43 -2.64
N SER A 554 10.43 0.19 -3.44
CA SER A 554 10.04 1.60 -3.33
C SER A 554 9.20 1.93 -2.09
N LEU A 555 8.68 0.91 -1.40
CA LEU A 555 7.91 1.02 -0.16
C LEU A 555 8.72 0.64 1.08
N SER A 556 10.04 0.44 0.94
CA SER A 556 10.89 0.10 2.08
C SER A 556 10.87 1.20 3.14
N GLU A 557 10.58 0.84 4.39
CA GLU A 557 10.58 1.80 5.50
C GLU A 557 11.96 2.43 5.73
N SER A 558 13.04 1.85 5.19
CA SER A 558 14.41 2.37 5.27
C SER A 558 14.64 3.58 4.38
N TRP A 559 13.71 3.93 3.49
CA TRP A 559 13.73 5.22 2.82
C TRP A 559 13.43 6.32 3.83
N SER A 560 14.43 7.14 4.14
CA SER A 560 14.28 8.32 4.98
C SER A 560 14.44 9.61 4.17
N LEU A 561 13.55 10.57 4.44
CA LEU A 561 13.58 11.90 3.84
C LEU A 561 14.16 12.89 4.85
N ASN A 562 15.16 13.67 4.45
CA ASN A 562 15.54 14.87 5.19
C ASN A 562 14.68 16.03 4.71
N PRO A 563 13.82 16.65 5.55
CA PRO A 563 12.89 17.69 5.10
C PRO A 563 13.59 18.90 4.46
N TYR A 564 14.83 19.19 4.88
CA TYR A 564 15.62 20.29 4.32
C TYR A 564 16.09 20.02 2.89
N ALA A 565 16.31 18.76 2.50
CA ALA A 565 16.65 18.41 1.12
C ALA A 565 15.55 18.80 0.12
N PHE A 566 14.31 18.95 0.59
CA PHE A 566 13.15 19.31 -0.23
C PHE A 566 12.77 20.79 -0.10
N ARG A 567 13.51 21.59 0.69
CA ARG A 567 13.14 22.98 1.00
C ARG A 567 12.90 23.84 -0.24
N GLY A 568 13.81 23.74 -1.22
CA GLY A 568 13.70 24.46 -2.49
C GLY A 568 13.04 23.66 -3.63
N VAL A 569 12.38 22.54 -3.33
CA VAL A 569 11.64 21.73 -4.31
C VAL A 569 10.21 22.24 -4.41
N ALA A 570 9.81 22.70 -5.60
CA ALA A 570 8.44 23.18 -5.86
C ALA A 570 7.45 22.01 -5.97
N TRP A 571 7.82 20.97 -6.73
CA TRP A 571 7.02 19.75 -6.86
C TRP A 571 7.91 18.50 -6.82
N TYR A 572 7.53 17.54 -5.97
CA TYR A 572 8.06 16.19 -6.00
C TYR A 572 7.12 15.30 -6.82
N ASN A 573 7.67 14.59 -7.79
CA ASN A 573 6.88 13.70 -8.63
C ASN A 573 6.33 12.52 -7.82
N ASN A 574 5.02 12.59 -7.57
CA ASN A 574 4.25 11.58 -6.84
C ASN A 574 3.46 10.62 -7.75
N LEU A 575 3.54 10.80 -9.08
CA LEU A 575 2.66 10.14 -10.05
C LEU A 575 3.25 8.87 -10.65
N ASP A 576 4.58 8.79 -10.80
CA ASP A 576 5.28 7.67 -11.43
C ASP A 576 5.40 6.46 -10.48
N TYR A 577 4.27 6.04 -9.90
CA TYR A 577 4.13 4.95 -8.94
C TYR A 577 3.76 3.65 -9.66
N ASN A 578 4.71 2.74 -9.76
CA ASN A 578 4.57 1.53 -10.57
C ASN A 578 4.57 0.24 -9.72
N VAL A 579 3.99 0.26 -8.53
CA VAL A 579 3.89 -0.95 -7.69
C VAL A 579 2.60 -1.69 -8.04
N SER A 580 2.71 -2.90 -8.59
CA SER A 580 1.57 -3.78 -8.88
C SER A 580 1.89 -5.24 -8.57
N ARG A 581 0.89 -5.98 -8.07
CA ARG A 581 0.96 -7.45 -7.90
C ARG A 581 0.93 -8.21 -9.22
N GLU A 582 0.61 -7.53 -10.32
CA GLU A 582 0.51 -8.12 -11.66
C GLU A 582 1.89 -8.29 -12.33
N TYR A 583 2.92 -7.59 -11.85
CA TYR A 583 4.27 -7.78 -12.37
C TYR A 583 4.81 -9.16 -12.01
N ASN A 584 5.49 -9.78 -12.98
CA ASN A 584 6.16 -11.06 -12.74
C ASN A 584 7.18 -10.92 -11.60
N PRO A 585 7.28 -11.93 -10.70
CA PRO A 585 8.34 -11.95 -9.70
C PRO A 585 9.73 -11.74 -10.33
N ASN A 586 10.58 -10.95 -9.68
CA ASN A 586 11.93 -10.59 -10.12
C ASN A 586 12.03 -9.62 -11.31
N THR A 587 10.93 -9.05 -11.79
CA THR A 587 11.01 -7.96 -12.79
C THR A 587 11.61 -6.72 -12.12
N LYS A 588 12.61 -6.10 -12.75
CA LYS A 588 13.15 -4.80 -12.31
C LYS A 588 12.10 -3.73 -12.62
N ILE A 589 11.45 -3.19 -11.58
CA ILE A 589 10.38 -2.20 -11.74
C ILE A 589 10.84 -0.86 -11.19
N THR A 590 11.12 0.08 -12.10
CA THR A 590 11.44 1.45 -11.72
C THR A 590 10.18 2.18 -11.28
N SER A 591 10.14 2.60 -10.01
CA SER A 591 9.03 3.30 -9.38
C SER A 591 9.54 4.44 -8.53
N ARG A 592 8.73 5.51 -8.37
CA ARG A 592 9.02 6.54 -7.38
C ARG A 592 9.09 5.94 -5.97
N VAL A 593 9.93 6.51 -5.12
CA VAL A 593 10.04 6.15 -3.70
C VAL A 593 8.83 6.67 -2.92
N THR A 594 8.39 5.93 -1.90
CA THR A 594 7.48 6.42 -0.85
C THR A 594 8.28 6.52 0.44
N PHE A 595 8.30 7.70 1.06
CA PHE A 595 9.05 7.92 2.29
C PHE A 595 8.14 7.72 3.51
N GLU A 596 8.36 6.61 4.22
CA GLU A 596 7.69 6.35 5.51
C GLU A 596 8.49 6.88 6.71
N SER A 597 9.74 7.30 6.50
CA SER A 597 10.61 7.81 7.57
C SER A 597 11.11 9.22 7.30
N ILE A 598 11.19 10.04 8.35
CA ILE A 598 11.96 11.30 8.37
C ILE A 598 13.35 10.99 8.89
N GLY A 599 14.39 11.51 8.26
CA GLY A 599 15.78 11.35 8.70
C GLY A 599 16.49 12.69 8.84
N PHE A 600 17.52 12.72 9.67
CA PHE A 600 18.39 13.88 9.86
C PHE A 600 19.85 13.47 9.80
N GLU A 601 20.70 14.41 9.41
CA GLU A 601 22.15 14.25 9.40
C GLU A 601 22.76 14.91 10.63
N GLU A 602 23.99 14.54 11.01
CA GLU A 602 24.68 15.16 12.17
C GLU A 602 24.76 16.69 12.06
N SER A 603 24.89 17.23 10.84
CA SER A 603 24.91 18.66 10.58
C SER A 603 23.59 19.38 10.89
N ASP A 604 22.49 18.64 11.07
CA ASP A 604 21.20 19.21 11.46
C ASP A 604 21.08 19.39 12.98
N TYR A 605 21.97 18.77 13.76
CA TYR A 605 21.96 18.86 15.22
C TYR A 605 22.61 20.16 15.72
N ALA A 606 21.89 20.82 16.62
CA ALA A 606 22.42 21.83 17.53
C ALA A 606 21.77 21.60 18.91
N PRO A 607 22.40 22.03 20.02
CA PRO A 607 21.86 21.81 21.37
C PRO A 607 20.45 22.37 21.60
N ASP A 608 20.03 23.41 20.85
CA ASP A 608 18.68 23.98 20.92
C ASP A 608 17.62 23.15 20.18
N LEU A 609 18.06 22.13 19.42
CA LEU A 609 17.26 21.23 18.57
C LEU A 609 16.37 21.96 17.55
N LYS A 610 16.58 23.26 17.32
CA LYS A 610 15.66 24.09 16.55
C LYS A 610 15.52 23.57 15.13
N ARG A 611 16.65 23.24 14.50
CA ARG A 611 16.67 22.76 13.11
C ARG A 611 15.96 21.42 12.95
N ILE A 612 16.18 20.46 13.84
CA ILE A 612 15.48 19.16 13.82
C ILE A 612 13.98 19.36 14.05
N ASN A 613 13.59 20.16 15.05
CA ASN A 613 12.20 20.44 15.35
C ASN A 613 11.47 21.18 14.21
N ASP A 614 12.12 22.13 13.55
CA ASP A 614 11.58 22.79 12.36
C ASP A 614 11.45 21.81 11.18
N GLY A 615 12.39 20.88 11.02
CA GLY A 615 12.29 19.79 10.04
C GLY A 615 11.10 18.87 10.29
N LEU A 616 10.87 18.47 11.55
CA LEU A 616 9.69 17.70 11.95
C LEU A 616 8.40 18.50 11.64
N LYS A 617 8.39 19.81 11.90
CA LYS A 617 7.25 20.68 11.57
C LYS A 617 6.98 20.76 10.07
N ILE A 618 8.03 20.87 9.25
CA ILE A 618 7.92 20.83 7.79
C ILE A 618 7.12 19.60 7.36
N ALA A 619 7.56 18.41 7.79
CA ALA A 619 6.97 17.15 7.35
C ALA A 619 5.59 16.88 7.96
N TYR A 620 5.37 17.16 9.24
CA TYR A 620 4.14 16.77 9.94
C TYR A 620 2.98 17.75 9.83
N TRP A 621 3.26 19.01 9.53
CA TRP A 621 2.28 20.08 9.66
C TRP A 621 2.34 21.07 8.50
N ILE A 622 3.51 21.61 8.16
CA ILE A 622 3.59 22.78 7.26
C ILE A 622 3.51 22.40 5.79
N ARG A 623 4.03 21.24 5.39
CA ARG A 623 4.01 20.75 4.00
C ARG A 623 3.32 19.39 3.86
N ASN A 624 2.60 18.93 4.88
CA ASN A 624 1.97 17.61 4.89
C ASN A 624 0.76 17.46 3.94
N ASN A 625 0.39 18.51 3.18
CA ASN A 625 -0.52 18.39 2.05
C ASN A 625 0.18 17.97 0.76
N GLU A 626 1.51 18.05 0.71
CA GLU A 626 2.29 17.54 -0.40
C GLU A 626 2.45 16.02 -0.26
N PRO A 627 2.21 15.24 -1.33
CA PRO A 627 2.25 13.78 -1.27
C PRO A 627 3.54 13.18 -0.70
N VAL A 628 4.69 13.84 -0.88
CA VAL A 628 5.98 13.37 -0.35
C VAL A 628 6.03 13.31 1.18
N PHE A 629 5.21 14.10 1.87
CA PHE A 629 5.14 14.19 3.34
C PHE A 629 3.91 13.48 3.93
N GLN A 630 3.23 12.63 3.15
CA GLN A 630 2.01 11.93 3.59
C GLN A 630 2.24 10.48 4.01
N GLY A 631 3.43 9.93 3.76
CA GLY A 631 3.66 8.49 3.93
C GLY A 631 2.67 7.66 3.10
N SER A 632 2.33 6.47 3.61
CA SER A 632 1.70 5.41 2.82
C SER A 632 0.19 5.53 2.70
N LEU A 633 -0.46 6.26 3.62
CA LEU A 633 -1.93 6.39 3.66
C LEU A 633 -2.46 7.61 2.89
N GLY A 634 -1.58 8.49 2.41
CA GLY A 634 -1.96 9.60 1.53
C GLY A 634 -2.63 10.81 2.22
N PRO A 635 -3.37 11.64 1.46
CA PRO A 635 -3.69 13.01 1.88
C PRO A 635 -4.78 13.15 2.95
N GLY A 636 -5.58 12.11 3.21
CA GLY A 636 -6.82 12.28 3.98
C GLY A 636 -7.91 13.03 3.19
N LEU A 637 -8.92 13.55 3.89
CA LEU A 637 -10.12 14.15 3.28
C LEU A 637 -10.05 15.67 3.07
N ASP A 638 -9.22 16.37 3.84
CA ASP A 638 -9.05 17.83 3.73
C ASP A 638 -7.56 18.21 3.87
N PRO A 639 -6.73 17.77 2.90
CA PRO A 639 -5.27 17.91 2.96
C PRO A 639 -4.78 19.34 3.14
N ASP A 640 -5.47 20.31 2.57
CA ASP A 640 -4.96 21.67 2.46
C ASP A 640 -5.26 22.55 3.68
N ASN A 641 -6.30 22.22 4.46
CA ASN A 641 -6.76 23.03 5.60
C ASN A 641 -6.97 22.26 6.92
N ASN A 642 -6.79 20.94 6.93
CA ASN A 642 -6.90 20.13 8.14
C ASN A 642 -5.67 19.23 8.29
N GLU A 643 -4.53 19.85 8.57
CA GLU A 643 -3.24 19.16 8.55
C GLU A 643 -3.23 17.98 9.53
N ARG A 644 -3.98 18.06 10.63
CA ARG A 644 -4.12 16.99 11.63
C ARG A 644 -4.62 15.66 11.04
N ASN A 645 -5.56 15.71 10.12
CA ASN A 645 -6.17 14.50 9.56
C ASN A 645 -5.44 13.96 8.33
N ASN A 646 -4.34 14.60 7.91
CA ASN A 646 -3.46 14.07 6.89
C ASN A 646 -2.59 12.97 7.49
N SER A 647 -2.29 11.97 6.65
CA SER A 647 -1.24 11.01 6.96
C SER A 647 0.14 11.68 6.95
N TYR A 648 1.13 10.97 7.47
CA TYR A 648 2.50 11.45 7.66
C TYR A 648 3.47 10.26 7.75
N PRO A 649 4.77 10.46 7.48
CA PRO A 649 5.81 9.46 7.76
C PRO A 649 5.82 9.06 9.23
N THR A 650 5.65 7.78 9.53
CA THR A 650 5.59 7.27 10.92
C THR A 650 6.95 6.78 11.45
N GLY A 651 8.00 6.82 10.63
CA GLY A 651 9.37 6.54 11.03
C GLY A 651 10.17 7.82 11.34
N LEU A 652 11.07 7.72 12.31
CA LEU A 652 12.11 8.73 12.56
C LEU A 652 13.47 8.05 12.60
N ASP A 653 14.37 8.44 11.71
CA ASP A 653 15.70 7.87 11.52
C ASP A 653 16.79 8.83 12.01
N LEU A 654 17.22 8.65 13.26
CA LEU A 654 18.33 9.38 13.87
C LEU A 654 19.63 8.57 13.82
N THR A 655 19.70 7.51 13.01
CA THR A 655 20.90 6.66 12.92
C THR A 655 22.14 7.38 12.38
N LYS A 656 22.00 8.60 11.86
CA LYS A 656 23.11 9.43 11.39
C LYS A 656 23.39 10.64 12.28
N VAL A 657 22.58 10.86 13.31
CA VAL A 657 22.75 11.93 14.31
C VAL A 657 23.43 11.35 15.54
N LYS A 658 24.76 11.36 15.53
CA LYS A 658 25.62 10.81 16.59
C LYS A 658 25.43 11.50 17.93
N SER A 659 25.10 12.79 17.88
CA SER A 659 24.90 13.62 19.08
C SER A 659 23.58 13.37 19.82
N LEU A 660 22.62 12.65 19.22
CA LEU A 660 21.35 12.31 19.88
C LEU A 660 21.32 10.86 20.36
N LYS A 661 20.86 10.65 21.60
CA LYS A 661 20.66 9.32 22.20
C LYS A 661 19.20 8.97 22.42
N SER A 662 18.32 9.96 22.43
CA SER A 662 16.89 9.78 22.61
C SER A 662 16.09 10.82 21.82
N LEU A 663 14.79 10.93 22.11
CA LEU A 663 13.90 11.95 21.55
C LEU A 663 13.76 13.17 22.47
N ARG A 664 14.63 13.32 23.46
CA ARG A 664 14.61 14.44 24.40
C ARG A 664 14.58 15.78 23.66
N GLY A 665 13.56 16.58 23.98
CA GLY A 665 13.37 17.93 23.43
C GLY A 665 12.80 17.96 22.01
N LEU A 666 12.44 16.82 21.43
CA LEU A 666 11.80 16.76 20.11
C LEU A 666 10.29 17.02 20.19
N GLN A 667 9.78 17.80 19.23
CA GLN A 667 8.42 18.31 19.18
C GLN A 667 7.55 17.52 18.19
N PHE A 668 6.54 16.81 18.72
CA PHE A 668 5.59 16.01 17.93
C PHE A 668 4.18 16.63 17.84
N LYS A 669 4.00 17.83 18.39
CA LYS A 669 2.82 18.68 18.21
C LYS A 669 3.16 19.84 17.29
N ARG A 670 2.15 20.48 16.70
CA ARG A 670 2.35 21.72 15.92
C ARG A 670 2.73 22.87 16.85
N ASN A 671 1.99 23.04 17.95
CA ASN A 671 2.28 23.98 19.03
C ASN A 671 2.25 23.26 20.39
N GLU A 672 2.99 23.77 21.36
CA GLU A 672 3.06 23.18 22.70
C GLU A 672 1.70 23.15 23.41
N THR A 673 0.87 24.17 23.14
CA THR A 673 -0.49 24.33 23.66
C THR A 673 -1.52 23.40 23.02
N ASP A 674 -1.18 22.68 21.95
CA ASP A 674 -2.14 21.81 21.28
C ASP A 674 -2.50 20.60 22.18
N PRO A 675 -3.72 20.05 22.07
CA PRO A 675 -4.14 18.90 22.87
C PRO A 675 -3.22 17.68 22.72
N GLU A 676 -3.07 16.86 23.75
CA GLU A 676 -2.19 15.68 23.73
C GLU A 676 -2.54 14.66 22.62
N ASN A 677 -3.81 14.56 22.27
CA ASN A 677 -4.29 13.67 21.20
C ASN A 677 -4.00 14.19 19.77
N THR A 678 -3.27 15.30 19.62
CA THR A 678 -2.76 15.79 18.33
C THR A 678 -1.32 15.34 18.06
N LYS A 679 -0.62 14.75 19.04
CA LYS A 679 0.77 14.27 18.87
C LYS A 679 0.87 13.28 17.71
N ARG A 680 1.84 13.51 16.80
CA ARG A 680 2.25 12.52 15.79
C ARG A 680 2.99 11.37 16.47
N ARG A 681 2.53 10.15 16.24
CA ARG A 681 3.09 8.94 16.84
C ARG A 681 4.07 8.28 15.88
N LEU A 682 5.07 7.61 16.44
CA LEU A 682 6.04 6.87 15.65
C LEU A 682 5.70 5.38 15.64
N ARG A 683 5.90 4.71 14.51
CA ARG A 683 5.96 3.25 14.44
C ARG A 683 7.40 2.74 14.37
N ARG A 684 8.33 3.60 13.96
CA ARG A 684 9.74 3.21 13.82
C ARG A 684 10.68 4.31 14.31
N LEU A 685 11.73 3.92 15.03
CA LEU A 685 12.76 4.83 15.53
C LEU A 685 14.16 4.25 15.31
N GLY A 686 15.00 4.96 14.58
CA GLY A 686 16.41 4.65 14.41
C GLY A 686 17.28 5.48 15.35
N LEU A 687 18.19 4.86 16.09
CA LEU A 687 19.12 5.54 17.01
C LEU A 687 20.58 5.28 16.61
N TYR A 688 21.45 6.25 16.83
CA TYR A 688 22.88 6.06 16.57
C TYR A 688 23.55 5.21 17.67
N ASN A 689 24.18 4.12 17.23
CA ASN A 689 25.17 3.36 18.00
C ASN A 689 26.16 2.66 17.06
N ASN A 690 27.44 2.70 17.40
CA ASN A 690 28.51 2.07 16.60
C ASN A 690 29.30 1.00 17.37
N GLY A 691 28.85 0.61 18.58
CA GLY A 691 29.48 -0.43 19.38
C GLY A 691 28.49 -1.47 19.91
N LYS A 692 29.00 -2.46 20.66
CA LYS A 692 28.17 -3.52 21.25
C LYS A 692 27.28 -3.04 22.39
N VAL A 693 27.67 -1.96 23.05
CA VAL A 693 26.99 -1.38 24.22
C VAL A 693 26.30 -0.09 23.78
N PHE A 694 24.99 0.02 24.01
CA PHE A 694 24.27 1.29 23.93
C PHE A 694 24.25 1.93 25.32
N SER A 695 24.87 3.10 25.47
CA SER A 695 24.91 3.81 26.75
C SER A 695 23.95 5.00 26.75
N ILE A 696 23.19 5.14 27.84
CA ILE A 696 22.26 6.25 28.07
C ILE A 696 22.32 6.70 29.54
N ASP A 697 22.36 8.01 29.77
CA ASP A 697 22.40 8.59 31.11
C ASP A 697 21.01 8.71 31.72
N VAL A 698 20.89 8.65 33.05
CA VAL A 698 19.63 8.84 33.79
C VAL A 698 18.94 10.16 33.41
N ASP A 699 19.69 11.25 33.24
CA ASP A 699 19.14 12.55 32.86
C ASP A 699 18.51 12.52 31.45
N GLU A 700 19.17 11.84 30.51
CA GLU A 700 18.65 11.63 29.16
C GLU A 700 17.42 10.72 29.19
N LEU A 701 17.49 9.62 29.95
CA LEU A 701 16.45 8.61 30.02
C LEU A 701 15.15 9.16 30.63
N ASN A 702 15.25 10.02 31.64
CA ASN A 702 14.12 10.72 32.26
C ASN A 702 13.30 11.54 31.28
N GLU A 703 13.95 12.10 30.25
CA GLU A 703 13.32 12.95 29.25
C GLU A 703 13.37 12.33 27.84
N ALA A 704 13.61 11.02 27.73
CA ALA A 704 13.89 10.37 26.45
C ALA A 704 12.71 10.33 25.46
N GLN A 705 11.48 10.58 25.95
CA GLN A 705 10.25 10.66 25.16
C GLN A 705 9.97 9.43 24.26
N PHE A 706 10.40 8.22 24.65
CA PHE A 706 10.14 7.00 23.87
C PHE A 706 8.65 6.61 23.87
N ASN A 707 7.85 7.16 24.78
CA ASN A 707 6.38 7.04 24.81
C ASN A 707 5.66 7.59 23.57
N ILE A 708 6.36 8.26 22.65
CA ILE A 708 5.80 8.67 21.36
C ILE A 708 5.60 7.49 20.40
N LEU A 709 6.32 6.38 20.63
CA LEU A 709 6.15 5.16 19.87
C LEU A 709 4.75 4.60 20.10
N ASP A 710 4.07 4.18 19.04
CA ASP A 710 2.77 3.53 19.15
C ASP A 710 2.96 2.12 19.70
N THR A 711 2.46 1.90 20.92
CA THR A 711 2.60 0.64 21.65
C THR A 711 1.37 -0.26 21.52
N ASN A 712 0.46 0.02 20.58
CA ASN A 712 -0.72 -0.81 20.35
C ASN A 712 -0.31 -2.26 19.98
N PRO A 713 -0.73 -3.27 20.76
CA PRO A 713 -0.32 -4.67 20.53
C PRO A 713 -0.89 -5.28 19.25
N ASN A 714 -1.90 -4.65 18.64
CA ASN A 714 -2.56 -5.13 17.42
C ASN A 714 -1.92 -4.57 16.13
N LEU A 715 -0.83 -3.81 16.22
CA LEU A 715 -0.10 -3.33 15.05
C LEU A 715 0.63 -4.47 14.34
N ASP A 716 0.50 -4.53 13.02
CA ASP A 716 1.25 -5.44 12.16
C ASP A 716 1.94 -4.65 11.02
N PRO A 717 3.28 -4.70 10.90
CA PRO A 717 4.21 -5.18 11.92
C PRO A 717 4.16 -4.33 13.20
N PRO A 718 4.58 -4.86 14.36
CA PRO A 718 4.67 -4.08 15.58
C PRO A 718 5.70 -2.96 15.44
N SER A 719 5.54 -1.90 16.23
CA SER A 719 6.50 -0.80 16.28
C SER A 719 7.91 -1.28 16.63
N LYS A 720 8.94 -0.51 16.25
CA LYS A 720 10.33 -0.95 16.37
C LYS A 720 11.32 0.18 16.62
N ILE A 721 12.27 -0.05 17.52
CA ILE A 721 13.49 0.73 17.69
C ILE A 721 14.66 -0.08 17.10
N TYR A 722 15.53 0.56 16.34
CA TYR A 722 16.71 -0.05 15.72
C TYR A 722 17.94 0.85 15.83
N PHE A 723 19.13 0.27 15.66
CA PHE A 723 20.41 1.00 15.82
C PHE A 723 21.17 1.11 14.50
N SER A 724 22.03 2.13 14.38
CA SER A 724 22.84 2.38 13.17
C SER A 724 23.82 1.25 12.81
N ASN A 725 24.25 0.46 13.80
CA ASN A 725 25.05 -0.75 13.60
C ASN A 725 24.21 -2.03 13.56
N SER A 726 22.92 -1.92 13.23
CA SER A 726 21.99 -3.02 13.08
C SER A 726 21.98 -3.96 14.29
N PHE A 727 22.52 -5.16 14.11
CA PHE A 727 22.55 -6.25 15.08
C PHE A 727 23.83 -6.27 15.92
N GLU A 728 24.68 -5.24 15.88
CA GLU A 728 25.89 -5.25 16.72
C GLU A 728 25.60 -4.77 18.14
N THR A 729 24.61 -3.90 18.32
CA THR A 729 24.12 -3.50 19.64
C THR A 729 23.49 -4.71 20.33
N ARG A 730 24.02 -5.08 21.50
CA ARG A 730 23.62 -6.27 22.27
C ARG A 730 23.49 -6.04 23.76
N ARG A 731 24.10 -4.97 24.25
CA ARG A 731 24.17 -4.63 25.67
C ARG A 731 23.70 -3.20 25.88
N ILE A 732 23.17 -2.92 27.06
CA ILE A 732 22.72 -1.60 27.47
C ILE A 732 23.43 -1.22 28.76
N ASN A 733 23.95 0.00 28.81
CA ASN A 733 24.57 0.59 29.99
C ASN A 733 23.80 1.85 30.41
N VAL A 734 23.34 1.90 31.65
CA VAL A 734 22.69 3.09 32.22
C VAL A 734 23.65 3.78 33.17
N THR A 735 24.02 5.02 32.84
CA THR A 735 24.95 5.84 33.65
C THR A 735 24.19 6.88 34.46
N ASN A 736 24.78 7.34 35.58
CA ASN A 736 24.22 8.43 36.39
C ASN A 736 25.28 9.52 36.62
N LEU A 737 25.67 10.21 35.56
CA LEU A 737 26.78 11.16 35.58
C LEU A 737 26.48 12.42 36.40
N LYS A 738 25.19 12.74 36.60
CA LYS A 738 24.73 13.93 37.30
C LYS A 738 24.14 13.65 38.68
N ASN A 739 24.27 12.41 39.19
CA ASN A 739 23.69 11.98 40.47
C ASN A 739 22.19 12.31 40.60
N LYS A 740 21.41 12.08 39.54
CA LYS A 740 19.97 12.28 39.50
C LYS A 740 19.24 10.97 39.85
N GLN A 741 18.01 11.09 40.34
CA GLN A 741 17.12 9.93 40.48
C GLN A 741 16.49 9.59 39.12
N LEU A 742 16.34 8.29 38.87
CA LEU A 742 15.60 7.80 37.71
C LEU A 742 14.09 7.84 38.02
N THR A 743 13.40 8.70 37.30
CA THR A 743 11.97 8.97 37.47
C THR A 743 11.09 7.81 36.97
N PRO A 744 9.80 7.77 37.34
CA PRO A 744 8.84 6.84 36.75
C PRO A 744 8.79 6.90 35.22
N GLU A 745 8.89 8.10 34.64
CA GLU A 745 8.93 8.29 33.18
C GLU A 745 10.23 7.72 32.59
N GLY A 746 11.37 7.95 33.23
CA GLY A 746 12.64 7.32 32.85
C GLY A 746 12.58 5.78 32.85
N ARG A 747 11.95 5.18 33.87
CA ARG A 747 11.71 3.73 33.92
C ARG A 747 10.78 3.28 32.79
N SER A 748 9.76 4.07 32.46
CA SER A 748 8.86 3.80 31.34
C SER A 748 9.62 3.81 30.00
N ASN A 749 10.40 4.86 29.75
CA ASN A 749 11.25 5.00 28.57
C ASN A 749 12.21 3.81 28.42
N LEU A 750 12.86 3.38 29.51
CA LEU A 750 13.74 2.21 29.49
C LEU A 750 13.01 0.92 29.09
N ARG A 751 11.79 0.69 29.61
CA ARG A 751 10.97 -0.46 29.22
C ARG A 751 10.60 -0.41 27.73
N ILE A 752 10.22 0.76 27.23
CA ILE A 752 9.90 0.93 25.80
C ILE A 752 11.15 0.62 24.95
N LEU A 753 12.30 1.20 25.30
CA LEU A 753 13.56 0.93 24.62
C LEU A 753 13.85 -0.58 24.54
N LEU A 754 13.75 -1.29 25.66
CA LEU A 754 14.00 -2.73 25.73
C LEU A 754 12.97 -3.57 24.95
N ASN A 755 11.69 -3.26 25.12
CA ASN A 755 10.58 -4.05 24.53
C ASN A 755 10.47 -3.88 23.02
N PHE A 756 10.85 -2.71 22.49
CA PHE A 756 10.69 -2.37 21.08
C PHE A 756 12.00 -2.47 20.28
N SER A 757 13.14 -2.74 20.93
CA SER A 757 14.41 -3.06 20.27
C SER A 757 14.65 -4.57 20.15
N LYS A 758 13.66 -5.39 19.79
CA LYS A 758 13.72 -6.87 19.91
C LYS A 758 14.85 -7.56 19.13
N ASP A 759 15.37 -6.90 18.10
CA ASP A 759 16.51 -7.37 17.30
C ASP A 759 17.86 -7.28 18.06
N ASN A 760 17.85 -6.56 19.18
CA ASN A 760 19.02 -6.23 20.01
C ASN A 760 18.81 -6.64 21.47
N PHE A 761 17.63 -6.28 21.97
CA PHE A 761 16.98 -6.50 23.27
C PHE A 761 16.33 -7.88 23.45
N LYS A 762 16.73 -8.72 24.42
CA LYS A 762 15.93 -9.88 24.87
C LYS A 762 15.22 -9.57 26.20
N LYS A 763 14.21 -10.36 26.57
CA LYS A 763 13.44 -10.17 27.82
C LYS A 763 14.33 -10.26 29.07
N ASP A 764 15.40 -11.05 29.00
CA ASP A 764 16.38 -11.28 30.06
C ASP A 764 17.63 -10.40 29.96
N THR A 765 17.65 -9.41 29.05
CA THR A 765 18.79 -8.50 28.89
C THR A 765 19.17 -7.85 30.20
N LYS A 766 20.45 -8.01 30.56
CA LYS A 766 21.06 -7.37 31.72
C LYS A 766 21.42 -5.92 31.41
N ILE A 767 21.03 -5.02 32.30
CA ILE A 767 21.37 -3.61 32.27
C ILE A 767 22.66 -3.42 33.05
N GLU A 768 23.71 -3.03 32.36
CA GLU A 768 25.00 -2.73 32.98
C GLU A 768 24.91 -1.37 33.69
N ILE A 769 25.33 -1.32 34.95
CA ILE A 769 25.40 -0.09 35.75
C ILE A 769 26.64 -0.11 36.66
N ASN A 770 27.00 1.04 37.21
CA ASN A 770 27.95 1.10 38.34
C ASN A 770 27.22 0.69 39.63
N MET A 771 27.48 -0.50 40.19
CA MET A 771 26.75 -0.99 41.37
C MET A 771 27.10 -0.23 42.66
N SER A 772 28.14 0.62 42.65
CA SER A 772 28.41 1.52 43.78
C SER A 772 27.39 2.67 43.87
N ASP A 773 26.66 2.98 42.78
CA ASP A 773 25.54 3.93 42.82
C ASP A 773 24.28 3.25 43.39
N LYS A 774 24.18 3.28 44.72
CA LYS A 774 23.04 2.72 45.46
C LYS A 774 21.71 3.35 45.08
N THR A 775 21.71 4.60 44.60
CA THR A 775 20.47 5.29 44.17
C THR A 775 19.97 4.65 42.89
N LEU A 776 20.83 4.53 41.88
CA LEU A 776 20.48 3.91 40.61
C LEU A 776 20.11 2.42 40.76
N VAL A 777 20.81 1.68 41.63
CA VAL A 777 20.46 0.29 41.97
C VAL A 777 19.03 0.20 42.49
N ASN A 778 18.65 1.08 43.41
CA ASN A 778 17.29 1.11 43.96
C ASN A 778 16.25 1.54 42.90
N ASP A 779 16.57 2.55 42.09
CA ASP A 779 15.62 3.05 41.08
C ASP A 779 15.35 2.03 39.97
N LEU A 780 16.33 1.18 39.66
CA LEU A 780 16.22 0.09 38.69
C LEU A 780 15.66 -1.21 39.30
N ALA A 781 15.10 -1.19 40.51
CA ALA A 781 14.40 -2.34 41.08
C ALA A 781 13.35 -2.88 40.08
N GLY A 782 13.36 -4.20 39.86
CA GLY A 782 12.49 -4.88 38.88
C GLY A 782 13.03 -4.93 37.45
N PHE A 783 14.21 -4.38 37.18
CA PHE A 783 15.01 -4.68 35.99
C PHE A 783 16.10 -5.71 36.32
N ASN A 784 16.59 -6.43 35.30
CA ASN A 784 17.75 -7.32 35.45
C ASN A 784 19.03 -6.48 35.34
N ILE A 785 19.75 -6.25 36.45
CA ILE A 785 20.94 -5.38 36.49
C ILE A 785 22.23 -6.19 36.70
N THR A 786 23.36 -5.67 36.23
CA THR A 786 24.71 -6.25 36.42
C THR A 786 25.77 -5.17 36.53
N GLU A 787 26.92 -5.49 37.14
CA GLU A 787 28.08 -4.59 37.16
C GLU A 787 28.57 -4.28 35.74
N TYR A 788 28.89 -3.02 35.50
CA TYR A 788 29.51 -2.57 34.26
C TYR A 788 30.99 -3.00 34.22
N ASN A 789 31.31 -3.95 33.34
CA ASN A 789 32.69 -4.40 33.13
C ASN A 789 33.35 -3.58 32.00
N ALA A 790 34.12 -2.55 32.39
CA ALA A 790 34.83 -1.68 31.45
C ALA A 790 35.94 -2.35 30.60
N ILE A 791 36.24 -3.64 30.84
CA ILE A 791 37.43 -4.33 30.32
C ILE A 791 37.25 -4.86 28.87
N GLU A 792 36.03 -4.89 28.31
CA GLU A 792 35.78 -5.46 26.96
C GLU A 792 35.74 -4.44 25.81
N LEU A 793 36.47 -3.32 25.92
CA LEU A 793 36.50 -2.25 24.90
C LEU A 793 37.84 -2.16 24.12
N ALA A 794 38.69 -3.18 24.17
CA ALA A 794 39.88 -3.28 23.31
C ALA A 794 39.59 -4.06 22.02
#